data_AF-A0A1F9NV24-F1
#
_entry.id   AF-A0A1F9NV24-F1
#
_cell.length_a   1.000
_cell.length_b   1.000
_cell.length_c   1.000
_cell.angle_alpha   90.00
_cell.angle_beta   90.00
_cell.angle_gamma   90.00
#
_symmetry.space_group_name_H-M   'P 1'
#
loop_
_entity.id
_entity.type
_entity.pdbx_description
1 polymer ?
#
loop_
_entity_poly.entity_id
_entity_poly.type
_entity_poly.pdbx_seq_one_letter_code
_entity_poly.pdbx_strand_id
1 'polypeptide(L)'
;MDLKLPEILAPAGDKNSFLAALAAGADAVYCGLKIFSARMEAENFSMEDLAGLAKLARKRKVKVYVAFNSLIKETELEKVLRILSKLVEYVDPDALIIQDLSMIPLARKAGFKKEFHLSTLGNLTFPAGLQTMPPLGFKRIVLPREFTIDEIKEMALNTPADIGLEIFIHGALCYSVSGRCYWSSWFGGKSALRGRCVQPCRRIYEQKGISKRHFSCMDFSADVLLKVLKQIPNITALKIEGRKKSPHYVYYTVKAYRLLRDAPEKKKEALAYLDYALGRESTHYQLLPQRMMNPLDHESETGSGLFAGRVQNPPAPFFTAREALLPSDLLRIGSEEDSFHDIQRVTRAVPKKGNFYLSKSSRFKIKVGTPVYIIDRRGPELEAEIRLLEEELNALEKIPVRPVDPEEKTAPSRRVGKKSANIREVMLIRGRQRSSHRTGDTGIWISSQDYSVPPPAGAWLWLDPVLFPEEEKKCRDYIAGAVKKGAKNFVLNSFWQMSLFKSLKHLNIWAGPFCNIANSMTVNLLKQHGFSGAVVSPELDQETLMALPGRSELPLGLVIYGNWPLGISRIMSKDLDTDKAFTSPKGETAWISKHSHNYYIFPNWPLDLTAKKEILTKAGFSLFVHMQEPIPKGVHMKDRPGLWNWNLKLL
;
A
#
# COMPACT_ATOMS: atom_id res chain seq x y z
N MET A 1 -16.18 -28.78 11.39
CA MET A 1 -14.79 -28.59 10.92
C MET A 1 -14.07 -27.80 11.99
N ASP A 2 -13.01 -28.34 12.58
CA ASP A 2 -12.18 -27.56 13.49
C ASP A 2 -11.53 -26.42 12.72
N LEU A 3 -11.83 -25.18 13.12
CA LEU A 3 -11.24 -24.00 12.52
C LEU A 3 -9.74 -24.01 12.78
N LYS A 4 -8.94 -23.94 11.71
CA LYS A 4 -7.49 -23.86 11.82
C LYS A 4 -7.11 -22.57 12.54
N LEU A 5 -6.25 -22.69 13.54
CA LEU A 5 -5.73 -21.54 14.27
C LEU A 5 -4.97 -20.60 13.31
N PRO A 6 -5.35 -19.31 13.20
CA PRO A 6 -4.65 -18.36 12.34
C PRO A 6 -3.22 -18.10 12.82
N GLU A 7 -2.26 -18.02 11.92
CA GLU A 7 -0.85 -17.75 12.25
C GLU A 7 -0.64 -16.27 12.66
N ILE A 8 0.24 -16.00 13.63
CA ILE A 8 0.70 -14.63 13.91
C ILE A 8 1.84 -14.32 12.93
N LEU A 9 1.58 -13.39 12.02
CA LEU A 9 2.52 -12.96 10.99
C LEU A 9 3.21 -11.66 11.40
N ALA A 10 4.49 -11.78 11.76
CA ALA A 10 5.31 -10.67 12.26
C ALA A 10 6.08 -9.94 11.15
N PRO A 11 6.22 -8.60 11.23
CA PRO A 11 7.03 -7.83 10.32
C PRO A 11 8.51 -7.87 10.70
N ALA A 12 9.40 -7.92 9.70
CA ALA A 12 10.82 -7.68 9.91
C ALA A 12 11.37 -6.70 8.86
N GLY A 13 11.99 -5.63 9.36
CA GLY A 13 12.68 -4.60 8.57
C GLY A 13 14.20 -4.76 8.50
N ASP A 14 14.77 -5.48 9.46
CA ASP A 14 16.19 -5.67 9.69
C ASP A 14 16.42 -7.00 10.45
N LYS A 15 17.68 -7.40 10.59
CA LYS A 15 18.09 -8.64 11.26
C LYS A 15 17.56 -8.73 12.70
N ASN A 16 17.71 -7.68 13.51
CA ASN A 16 17.31 -7.70 14.91
C ASN A 16 15.79 -7.82 15.05
N SER A 17 15.04 -7.14 14.18
CA SER A 17 13.58 -7.24 14.14
C SER A 17 13.11 -8.63 13.74
N PHE A 18 13.83 -9.30 12.83
CA PHE A 18 13.58 -10.71 12.50
C PHE A 18 13.81 -11.62 13.71
N LEU A 19 14.94 -11.47 14.39
CA LEU A 19 15.27 -12.28 15.57
C LEU A 19 14.29 -11.99 16.73
N ALA A 20 13.87 -10.74 16.91
CA ALA A 20 12.83 -10.38 17.88
C ALA A 20 11.49 -11.06 17.57
N ALA A 21 11.11 -11.19 16.30
CA ALA A 21 9.92 -11.95 15.91
C ALA A 21 10.03 -13.43 16.28
N LEU A 22 11.20 -14.04 16.06
CA LEU A 22 11.47 -15.43 16.46
C LEU A 22 11.45 -15.62 17.99
N ALA A 23 12.06 -14.70 18.73
CA ALA A 23 12.10 -14.66 20.19
C ALA A 23 10.69 -14.53 20.80
N ALA A 24 9.86 -13.66 20.23
CA ALA A 24 8.45 -13.56 20.59
C ALA A 24 7.62 -14.79 20.17
N GLY A 25 8.18 -15.63 19.30
CA GLY A 25 7.63 -16.88 18.79
C GLY A 25 6.50 -16.68 17.79
N ALA A 26 6.68 -15.74 16.87
CA ALA A 26 5.83 -15.63 15.68
C ALA A 26 5.78 -16.96 14.91
N ASP A 27 4.63 -17.29 14.34
CA ASP A 27 4.47 -18.49 13.51
C ASP A 27 5.04 -18.28 12.09
N ALA A 28 5.04 -17.03 11.64
CA ALA A 28 5.60 -16.61 10.37
C ALA A 28 6.18 -15.19 10.46
N VAL A 29 7.21 -14.92 9.65
CA VAL A 29 7.82 -13.61 9.50
C VAL A 29 7.69 -13.16 8.04
N TYR A 30 7.24 -11.92 7.80
CA TYR A 30 7.32 -11.30 6.49
C TYR A 30 8.36 -10.18 6.43
N CYS A 31 9.18 -10.21 5.39
CA CYS A 31 10.28 -9.28 5.16
C CYS A 31 10.34 -8.85 3.70
N GLY A 32 11.19 -7.87 3.37
CA GLY A 32 11.42 -7.42 1.99
C GLY A 32 12.90 -7.42 1.64
N LEU A 33 13.21 -7.49 0.35
CA LEU A 33 14.55 -7.20 -0.15
C LEU A 33 14.78 -5.68 -0.17
N LYS A 34 16.05 -5.26 -0.28
CA LYS A 34 16.44 -3.85 -0.45
C LYS A 34 15.81 -3.16 -1.67
N ILE A 35 15.28 -3.95 -2.60
CA ILE A 35 14.60 -3.48 -3.81
C ILE A 35 13.25 -4.18 -4.00
N PHE A 36 12.32 -3.51 -4.70
CA PHE A 36 11.00 -4.03 -5.05
C PHE A 36 10.08 -4.44 -3.88
N SER A 37 10.24 -3.76 -2.75
CA SER A 37 9.40 -3.91 -1.55
C SER A 37 8.61 -2.62 -1.31
N ALA A 38 7.33 -2.69 -0.93
CA ALA A 38 6.52 -1.50 -0.58
C ALA A 38 7.03 -0.69 0.65
N ARG A 39 8.15 -1.10 1.26
CA ARG A 39 8.87 -0.41 2.33
C ARG A 39 10.38 -0.35 2.02
N MET A 40 10.75 0.12 0.83
CA MET A 40 12.17 0.22 0.40
C MET A 40 13.03 1.11 1.31
N GLU A 41 12.42 1.96 2.13
CA GLU A 41 13.13 2.79 3.11
C GLU A 41 13.50 2.07 4.41
N ALA A 42 13.01 0.85 4.65
CA ALA A 42 13.56 0.01 5.70
C ALA A 42 14.97 -0.46 5.30
N GLU A 43 15.79 -0.87 6.27
CA GLU A 43 17.14 -1.40 6.01
C GLU A 43 17.08 -2.56 5.00
N ASN A 44 16.08 -3.45 5.21
CA ASN A 44 15.79 -4.64 4.42
C ASN A 44 17.00 -5.58 4.28
N PHE A 45 16.77 -6.75 3.71
CA PHE A 45 17.76 -7.83 3.73
C PHE A 45 18.54 -7.91 2.42
N SER A 46 19.84 -8.18 2.53
CA SER A 46 20.59 -8.76 1.41
C SER A 46 20.14 -10.21 1.17
N MET A 47 20.58 -10.81 0.06
CA MET A 47 20.21 -12.21 -0.23
C MET A 47 20.88 -13.15 0.77
N GLU A 48 22.13 -12.84 1.12
CA GLU A 48 22.98 -13.56 2.05
C GLU A 48 22.41 -13.53 3.48
N ASP A 49 22.04 -12.34 3.96
CA ASP A 49 21.43 -12.17 5.29
C ASP A 49 20.12 -12.97 5.37
N LEU A 50 19.28 -12.87 4.35
CA LEU A 50 17.98 -13.51 4.33
C LEU A 50 18.07 -15.04 4.22
N ALA A 51 19.05 -15.56 3.48
CA ALA A 51 19.26 -17.01 3.35
C ALA A 51 19.58 -17.66 4.71
N GLY A 52 20.47 -17.03 5.49
CA GLY A 52 20.78 -17.47 6.85
C GLY A 52 19.58 -17.40 7.80
N LEU A 53 18.86 -16.28 7.80
CA LEU A 53 17.67 -16.08 8.62
C LEU A 53 16.53 -17.05 8.26
N ALA A 54 16.33 -17.34 6.97
CA ALA A 54 15.35 -18.33 6.52
C ALA A 54 15.72 -19.75 6.97
N LYS A 55 17.01 -20.11 6.95
CA LYS A 55 17.50 -21.39 7.49
C LYS A 55 17.24 -21.50 9.00
N LEU A 56 17.52 -20.43 9.76
CA LEU A 56 17.22 -20.37 11.19
C LEU A 56 15.71 -20.50 11.48
N ALA A 57 14.88 -19.74 10.74
CA ALA A 57 13.43 -19.78 10.86
C ALA A 57 12.87 -21.19 10.60
N ARG A 58 13.32 -21.86 9.52
CA ARG A 58 12.96 -23.25 9.21
C ARG A 58 13.35 -24.23 10.32
N LYS A 59 14.56 -24.12 10.88
CA LYS A 59 15.00 -24.94 12.05
C LYS A 59 14.04 -24.78 13.23
N ARG A 60 13.47 -23.58 13.39
CA ARG A 60 12.49 -23.23 14.43
C ARG A 60 11.03 -23.41 14.02
N LYS A 61 10.76 -24.01 12.84
CA LYS A 61 9.42 -24.21 12.26
C LYS A 61 8.61 -22.92 12.06
N VAL A 62 9.31 -21.80 11.87
CA VAL A 62 8.72 -20.49 11.54
C VAL A 62 8.82 -20.28 10.03
N LYS A 63 7.70 -19.89 9.40
CA LYS A 63 7.67 -19.63 7.96
C LYS A 63 8.25 -18.26 7.60
N VAL A 64 8.77 -18.13 6.39
CA VAL A 64 9.30 -16.86 5.86
C VAL A 64 8.58 -16.47 4.58
N TYR A 65 7.94 -15.31 4.61
CA TYR A 65 7.29 -14.73 3.44
C TYR A 65 8.05 -13.50 2.95
N VAL A 66 8.27 -13.42 1.64
CA VAL A 66 8.99 -12.30 1.05
C VAL A 66 8.02 -11.40 0.30
N ALA A 67 7.94 -10.16 0.77
CA ALA A 67 7.18 -9.11 0.11
C ALA A 67 7.97 -8.57 -1.08
N PHE A 68 7.48 -8.91 -2.27
CA PHE A 68 7.92 -8.41 -3.57
C PHE A 68 6.75 -7.65 -4.22
N ASN A 69 6.22 -6.69 -3.47
CA ASN A 69 4.97 -6.01 -3.75
C ASN A 69 5.16 -4.57 -4.21
N SER A 70 6.20 -4.29 -5.00
CA SER A 70 6.30 -3.05 -5.78
C SER A 70 5.73 -3.24 -7.19
N LEU A 71 5.22 -2.16 -7.76
CA LEU A 71 4.89 -2.10 -9.19
C LEU A 71 6.15 -2.28 -10.04
N ILE A 72 6.10 -3.09 -11.11
CA ILE A 72 7.26 -3.44 -11.94
C ILE A 72 7.18 -2.74 -13.30
N LYS A 73 8.20 -1.96 -13.65
CA LYS A 73 8.28 -1.29 -14.97
C LYS A 73 8.72 -2.28 -16.04
N GLU A 74 8.35 -1.97 -17.28
CA GLU A 74 8.76 -2.73 -18.46
C GLU A 74 10.28 -2.99 -18.53
N THR A 75 11.09 -1.97 -18.23
CA THR A 75 12.56 -2.04 -18.25
C THR A 75 13.16 -2.84 -17.09
N GLU A 76 12.35 -3.23 -16.10
CA GLU A 76 12.80 -3.91 -14.89
C GLU A 76 12.56 -5.43 -14.91
N LEU A 77 11.78 -5.95 -15.86
CA LEU A 77 11.36 -7.37 -15.91
C LEU A 77 12.55 -8.36 -15.87
N GLU A 78 13.61 -8.10 -16.63
CA GLU A 78 14.81 -8.95 -16.65
C GLU A 78 15.59 -8.90 -15.33
N LYS A 79 15.69 -7.72 -14.73
CA LYS A 79 16.30 -7.55 -13.41
C LYS A 79 15.52 -8.31 -12.35
N VAL A 80 14.19 -8.23 -12.39
CA VAL A 80 13.30 -8.94 -11.47
C VAL A 80 13.45 -10.45 -11.63
N LEU A 81 13.49 -10.97 -12.85
CA LEU A 81 13.70 -12.41 -13.10
C LEU A 81 15.00 -12.91 -12.46
N ARG A 82 16.11 -12.20 -12.65
CA ARG A 82 17.41 -12.56 -12.05
C ARG A 82 17.37 -12.56 -10.52
N ILE A 83 16.71 -11.59 -9.91
CA ILE A 83 16.55 -11.52 -8.45
C ILE A 83 15.70 -12.68 -7.96
N LEU A 84 14.61 -13.00 -8.65
CA LEU A 84 13.74 -14.12 -8.30
C LEU A 84 14.47 -15.45 -8.38
N SER A 85 15.28 -15.70 -9.43
CA SER A 85 16.06 -16.94 -9.52
C SER A 85 16.96 -17.14 -8.30
N LYS A 86 17.66 -16.09 -7.87
CA LYS A 86 18.49 -16.13 -6.65
C LYS A 86 17.66 -16.30 -5.38
N LEU A 87 16.52 -15.60 -5.29
CA LEU A 87 15.65 -15.71 -4.13
C LEU A 87 15.13 -17.14 -3.97
N VAL A 88 14.75 -17.79 -5.06
CA VAL A 88 14.32 -19.19 -5.07
C VAL A 88 15.49 -20.11 -4.70
N GLU A 89 16.66 -19.91 -5.30
CA GLU A 89 17.84 -20.76 -5.10
C GLU A 89 18.38 -20.70 -3.66
N TYR A 90 18.58 -19.50 -3.11
CA TYR A 90 19.31 -19.32 -1.85
C TYR A 90 18.41 -19.17 -0.62
N VAL A 91 17.25 -18.55 -0.77
CA VAL A 91 16.35 -18.28 0.36
C VAL A 91 15.24 -19.33 0.43
N ASP A 92 14.67 -19.70 -0.71
CA ASP A 92 13.51 -20.59 -0.83
C ASP A 92 12.35 -20.16 0.10
N PRO A 93 11.80 -18.94 -0.06
CA PRO A 93 10.75 -18.42 0.82
C PRO A 93 9.46 -19.25 0.70
N ASP A 94 8.69 -19.35 1.78
CA ASP A 94 7.45 -20.13 1.81
C ASP A 94 6.33 -19.50 0.97
N ALA A 95 6.35 -18.17 0.83
CA ALA A 95 5.42 -17.44 -0.02
C ALA A 95 6.02 -16.12 -0.55
N LEU A 96 5.50 -15.67 -1.69
CA LEU A 96 5.74 -14.33 -2.22
C LEU A 96 4.48 -13.47 -2.06
N ILE A 97 4.60 -12.33 -1.36
CA ILE A 97 3.54 -11.34 -1.26
C ILE A 97 3.71 -10.34 -2.41
N ILE A 98 2.79 -10.34 -3.38
CA ILE A 98 2.91 -9.61 -4.65
C ILE A 98 1.68 -8.71 -4.91
N GLN A 99 1.86 -7.69 -5.75
CA GLN A 99 0.74 -6.88 -6.29
C GLN A 99 0.70 -6.87 -7.82
N ASP A 100 1.87 -6.87 -8.46
CA ASP A 100 1.98 -6.82 -9.91
C ASP A 100 1.84 -8.24 -10.46
N LEU A 101 0.85 -8.46 -11.32
CA LEU A 101 0.51 -9.81 -11.78
C LEU A 101 1.58 -10.41 -12.70
N SER A 102 2.49 -9.59 -13.26
CA SER A 102 3.67 -10.08 -13.98
C SER A 102 4.60 -10.92 -13.10
N MET A 103 4.55 -10.74 -11.78
CA MET A 103 5.35 -11.53 -10.84
C MET A 103 5.01 -13.02 -10.88
N ILE A 104 3.77 -13.39 -11.21
CA ILE A 104 3.34 -14.80 -11.27
C ILE A 104 4.13 -15.56 -12.34
N PRO A 105 4.07 -15.20 -13.64
CA PRO A 105 4.86 -15.86 -14.67
C PRO A 105 6.37 -15.67 -14.48
N LEU A 106 6.84 -14.53 -13.97
CA LEU A 106 8.27 -14.32 -13.68
C LEU A 106 8.80 -15.28 -12.60
N ALA A 107 8.09 -15.41 -11.48
CA ALA A 107 8.48 -16.28 -10.38
C ALA A 107 8.41 -17.76 -10.79
N ARG A 108 7.38 -18.16 -11.54
CA ARG A 108 7.30 -19.51 -12.12
C ARG A 108 8.48 -19.80 -13.05
N LYS A 109 8.86 -18.84 -13.90
CA LYS A 109 10.04 -18.95 -14.78
C LYS A 109 11.35 -19.06 -13.98
N ALA A 110 11.44 -18.38 -12.84
CA ALA A 110 12.55 -18.49 -11.89
C ALA A 110 12.56 -19.81 -11.08
N GLY A 111 11.58 -20.70 -11.28
CA GLY A 111 11.49 -21.98 -10.59
C GLY A 111 10.74 -21.94 -9.26
N PHE A 112 10.06 -20.84 -8.91
CA PHE A 112 9.24 -20.75 -7.71
C PHE A 112 7.98 -21.63 -7.83
N LYS A 113 7.77 -22.53 -6.85
CA LYS A 113 6.66 -23.51 -6.85
C LYS A 113 5.71 -23.40 -5.66
N LYS A 114 5.99 -22.53 -4.69
CA LYS A 114 5.21 -22.38 -3.46
C LYS A 114 4.09 -21.33 -3.63
N GLU A 115 3.69 -20.67 -2.55
CA GLU A 115 2.46 -19.87 -2.52
C GLU A 115 2.66 -18.42 -3.01
N PHE A 116 1.66 -17.90 -3.72
CA PHE A 116 1.50 -16.47 -3.93
C PHE A 116 0.44 -15.90 -2.98
N HIS A 117 0.77 -14.80 -2.32
CA HIS A 117 -0.15 -14.03 -1.49
C HIS A 117 -0.43 -12.68 -2.16
N LEU A 118 -1.71 -12.31 -2.31
CA LEU A 118 -2.09 -11.04 -2.91
C LEU A 118 -2.00 -9.92 -1.86
N SER A 119 -1.03 -9.03 -2.05
CA SER A 119 -0.86 -7.80 -1.26
C SER A 119 -2.14 -6.95 -1.29
N THR A 120 -2.45 -6.22 -0.21
CA THR A 120 -3.54 -5.22 -0.21
C THR A 120 -3.39 -4.16 -1.29
N LEU A 121 -2.17 -3.93 -1.79
CA LEU A 121 -1.91 -3.04 -2.92
C LEU A 121 -2.54 -3.52 -4.24
N GLY A 122 -2.88 -4.81 -4.34
CA GLY A 122 -3.66 -5.37 -5.46
C GLY A 122 -5.13 -4.97 -5.46
N ASN A 123 -5.64 -4.33 -4.39
CA ASN A 123 -6.98 -3.75 -4.30
C ASN A 123 -8.13 -4.73 -4.66
N LEU A 124 -8.12 -5.92 -4.07
CA LEU A 124 -9.28 -6.83 -4.08
C LEU A 124 -10.17 -6.50 -2.89
N THR A 125 -11.29 -5.82 -3.15
CA THR A 125 -12.14 -5.22 -2.11
C THR A 125 -13.59 -5.71 -2.10
N PHE A 126 -13.94 -6.74 -2.86
CA PHE A 126 -15.31 -7.25 -2.93
C PHE A 126 -15.35 -8.79 -3.12
N PRO A 127 -16.39 -9.48 -2.62
CA PRO A 127 -16.49 -10.95 -2.59
C PRO A 127 -16.31 -11.66 -3.93
N ALA A 128 -17.03 -11.26 -4.98
CA ALA A 128 -16.96 -11.94 -6.27
C ALA A 128 -15.55 -11.93 -6.88
N GLY A 129 -14.70 -10.96 -6.51
CA GLY A 129 -13.30 -10.90 -6.92
C GLY A 129 -12.50 -12.12 -6.47
N LEU A 130 -12.82 -12.72 -5.32
CA LEU A 130 -12.11 -13.87 -4.74
C LEU A 130 -12.12 -15.10 -5.66
N GLN A 131 -13.15 -15.24 -6.49
CA GLN A 131 -13.27 -16.36 -7.44
C GLN A 131 -12.21 -16.33 -8.55
N THR A 132 -11.58 -15.18 -8.77
CA THR A 132 -10.49 -15.05 -9.75
C THR A 132 -9.13 -15.49 -9.21
N MET A 133 -9.02 -15.80 -7.91
CA MET A 133 -7.74 -16.10 -7.23
C MET A 133 -7.17 -17.49 -7.56
N PRO A 134 -7.94 -18.60 -7.45
CA PRO A 134 -7.37 -19.93 -7.65
C PRO A 134 -6.75 -20.14 -9.05
N PRO A 135 -7.38 -19.71 -10.17
CA PRO A 135 -6.79 -19.86 -11.51
C PRO A 135 -5.46 -19.13 -11.70
N LEU A 136 -5.24 -18.02 -10.99
CA LEU A 136 -3.98 -17.28 -11.02
C LEU A 136 -2.90 -17.92 -10.13
N GLY A 137 -3.28 -18.84 -9.24
CA GLY A 137 -2.37 -19.51 -8.31
C GLY A 137 -2.14 -18.77 -7.01
N PHE A 138 -2.98 -17.78 -6.67
CA PHE A 138 -2.97 -17.19 -5.33
C PHE A 138 -3.49 -18.21 -4.31
N LYS A 139 -2.90 -18.22 -3.11
CA LYS A 139 -3.32 -19.06 -1.99
C LYS A 139 -3.73 -18.26 -0.76
N ARG A 140 -3.44 -16.96 -0.75
CA ARG A 140 -3.84 -16.07 0.33
C ARG A 140 -4.10 -14.66 -0.13
N ILE A 141 -5.14 -14.02 0.41
CA ILE A 141 -5.50 -12.64 0.09
C ILE A 141 -5.38 -11.79 1.34
N VAL A 142 -4.60 -10.72 1.26
CA VAL A 142 -4.50 -9.75 2.35
C VAL A 142 -5.66 -8.77 2.24
N LEU A 143 -6.55 -8.78 3.23
CA LEU A 143 -7.71 -7.90 3.27
C LEU A 143 -7.31 -6.47 3.66
N PRO A 144 -8.00 -5.45 3.12
CA PRO A 144 -7.76 -4.06 3.48
C PRO A 144 -8.08 -3.77 4.95
N ARG A 145 -7.43 -2.75 5.52
CA ARG A 145 -7.62 -2.32 6.93
C ARG A 145 -8.84 -1.43 7.13
N GLU A 146 -9.35 -0.90 6.03
CA GLU A 146 -10.57 -0.12 5.92
C GLU A 146 -11.84 -0.98 5.89
N PHE A 147 -11.74 -2.28 6.15
CA PHE A 147 -12.90 -3.16 6.23
C PHE A 147 -13.52 -3.18 7.63
N THR A 148 -14.84 -3.27 7.65
CA THR A 148 -15.59 -3.60 8.87
C THR A 148 -15.55 -5.11 9.15
N ILE A 149 -15.93 -5.52 10.36
CA ILE A 149 -16.07 -6.93 10.71
C ILE A 149 -17.10 -7.65 9.83
N ASP A 150 -18.16 -6.96 9.40
CA ASP A 150 -19.21 -7.56 8.59
C ASP A 150 -18.76 -7.73 7.14
N GLU A 151 -17.99 -6.78 6.59
CA GLU A 151 -17.32 -6.94 5.31
C GLU A 151 -16.30 -8.09 5.34
N ILE A 152 -15.53 -8.23 6.43
CA ILE A 152 -14.62 -9.38 6.61
C ILE A 152 -15.38 -10.71 6.59
N LYS A 153 -16.51 -10.80 7.30
CA LYS A 153 -17.37 -12.00 7.29
C LYS A 153 -17.91 -12.28 5.89
N GLU A 154 -18.36 -11.27 5.17
CA GLU A 154 -18.88 -11.41 3.82
C GLU A 154 -17.80 -11.94 2.85
N MET A 155 -16.56 -11.44 2.95
CA MET A 155 -15.43 -11.97 2.20
C MET A 155 -15.17 -13.44 2.57
N ALA A 156 -15.13 -13.76 3.87
CA ALA A 156 -14.87 -15.11 4.35
C ALA A 156 -15.91 -16.14 3.86
N LEU A 157 -17.19 -15.76 3.84
CA LEU A 157 -18.30 -16.60 3.35
C LEU A 157 -18.18 -16.91 1.85
N ASN A 158 -17.59 -16.01 1.07
CA ASN A 158 -17.44 -16.14 -0.38
C ASN A 158 -16.03 -16.59 -0.80
N THR A 159 -15.15 -16.89 0.17
CA THR A 159 -13.78 -17.33 -0.10
C THR A 159 -13.78 -18.77 -0.60
N PRO A 160 -13.14 -19.08 -1.74
CA PRO A 160 -12.97 -20.46 -2.19
C PRO A 160 -12.24 -21.31 -1.14
N ALA A 161 -12.56 -22.60 -1.05
CA ALA A 161 -12.09 -23.47 0.03
C ALA A 161 -10.55 -23.61 0.13
N ASP A 162 -9.82 -23.36 -0.95
CA ASP A 162 -8.36 -23.45 -1.01
C ASP A 162 -7.63 -22.11 -0.87
N ILE A 163 -8.35 -21.04 -0.49
CA ILE A 163 -7.84 -19.68 -0.34
C ILE A 163 -7.92 -19.25 1.12
N GLY A 164 -6.80 -18.78 1.66
CA GLY A 164 -6.74 -18.13 2.97
C GLY A 164 -6.97 -16.62 2.90
N LEU A 165 -7.52 -16.06 3.97
CA LEU A 165 -7.58 -14.62 4.22
C LEU A 165 -6.55 -14.22 5.27
N GLU A 166 -5.87 -13.11 5.02
CA GLU A 166 -4.93 -12.46 5.93
C GLU A 166 -5.48 -11.12 6.36
N ILE A 167 -5.52 -10.87 7.67
CA ILE A 167 -6.09 -9.64 8.22
C ILE A 167 -5.04 -8.92 9.04
N PHE A 168 -4.87 -7.63 8.79
CA PHE A 168 -4.07 -6.79 9.66
C PHE A 168 -4.75 -6.65 11.02
N ILE A 169 -3.99 -6.87 12.09
CA ILE A 169 -4.48 -6.78 13.47
C ILE A 169 -3.88 -5.60 14.23
N HIS A 170 -2.76 -5.04 13.75
CA HIS A 170 -2.07 -3.96 14.44
C HIS A 170 -1.20 -3.11 13.50
N GLY A 171 -0.98 -1.84 13.86
CA GLY A 171 0.02 -0.96 13.25
C GLY A 171 -0.51 0.13 12.32
N ALA A 172 0.40 0.93 11.76
CA ALA A 172 0.09 2.23 11.16
C ALA A 172 -0.93 2.21 10.02
N LEU A 173 -2.03 2.97 10.14
CA LEU A 173 -3.02 3.14 9.07
C LEU A 173 -2.51 4.07 7.96
N CYS A 174 -2.98 3.79 6.74
CA CYS A 174 -2.85 4.70 5.61
C CYS A 174 -4.14 5.49 5.46
N TYR A 175 -4.03 6.75 5.04
CA TYR A 175 -5.20 7.59 4.77
C TYR A 175 -5.95 7.10 3.52
N SER A 176 -5.22 6.74 2.46
CA SER A 176 -5.83 6.27 1.23
C SER A 176 -6.13 4.77 1.27
N VAL A 177 -7.18 4.37 0.56
CA VAL A 177 -7.49 2.98 0.21
C VAL A 177 -6.25 2.32 -0.39
N SER A 178 -5.99 1.08 0.02
CA SER A 178 -4.78 0.36 -0.40
C SER A 178 -4.72 0.22 -1.92
N GLY A 179 -3.58 0.59 -2.53
CA GLY A 179 -3.39 0.59 -3.98
C GLY A 179 -3.94 1.82 -4.72
N ARG A 180 -4.44 2.84 -3.99
CA ARG A 180 -5.09 4.05 -4.55
C ARG A 180 -4.49 5.36 -4.05
N CYS A 181 -3.17 5.37 -3.78
CA CYS A 181 -2.44 6.56 -3.31
C CYS A 181 -1.36 6.96 -4.30
N TYR A 182 -1.52 8.13 -4.92
CA TYR A 182 -0.61 8.73 -5.91
C TYR A 182 0.08 9.98 -5.37
N TRP A 183 -0.31 10.44 -4.17
CA TRP A 183 0.01 11.73 -3.59
C TRP A 183 1.52 12.04 -3.56
N SER A 184 2.31 11.07 -3.09
CA SER A 184 3.78 11.20 -3.01
C SER A 184 4.43 11.27 -4.40
N SER A 185 3.89 10.53 -5.36
CA SER A 185 4.36 10.51 -6.75
C SER A 185 4.03 11.82 -7.45
N TRP A 186 2.81 12.32 -7.26
CA TRP A 186 2.34 13.58 -7.85
C TRP A 186 3.22 14.78 -7.49
N PHE A 187 3.76 14.81 -6.27
CA PHE A 187 4.62 15.89 -5.80
C PHE A 187 6.11 15.72 -6.12
N GLY A 188 6.57 14.56 -6.62
CA GLY A 188 8.01 14.38 -6.87
C GLY A 188 8.47 12.98 -7.29
N GLY A 189 7.64 12.21 -8.00
CA GLY A 189 8.01 10.91 -8.60
C GLY A 189 8.25 9.75 -7.64
N LYS A 190 8.08 9.97 -6.33
CA LYS A 190 8.26 8.94 -5.30
C LYS A 190 6.97 8.14 -5.10
N SER A 191 6.83 7.01 -5.78
CA SER A 191 5.57 6.26 -5.80
C SER A 191 5.32 5.45 -4.53
N ALA A 192 4.10 5.57 -3.98
CA ALA A 192 3.67 4.72 -2.89
C ALA A 192 3.47 3.26 -3.33
N LEU A 193 3.09 3.03 -4.59
CA LEU A 193 2.98 1.69 -5.20
C LEU A 193 4.33 1.03 -5.42
N ARG A 194 5.43 1.76 -5.27
CA ARG A 194 6.80 1.24 -5.35
C ARG A 194 7.56 1.31 -4.03
N GLY A 195 6.88 1.68 -2.94
CA GLY A 195 7.48 1.72 -1.60
C GLY A 195 8.37 2.92 -1.32
N ARG A 196 8.20 4.01 -2.07
CA ARG A 196 8.94 5.28 -1.93
C ARG A 196 8.11 6.41 -1.30
N CYS A 197 6.94 6.10 -0.74
CA CYS A 197 6.03 7.09 -0.17
C CYS A 197 6.72 8.00 0.88
N VAL A 198 6.73 9.31 0.65
CA VAL A 198 7.24 10.32 1.62
C VAL A 198 6.17 10.85 2.56
N GLN A 199 5.06 10.12 2.68
CA GLN A 199 3.98 10.39 3.63
C GLN A 199 3.42 11.84 3.58
N PRO A 200 3.07 12.39 2.40
CA PRO A 200 2.55 13.76 2.32
C PRO A 200 1.27 13.98 3.15
N CYS A 201 0.44 12.95 3.31
CA CYS A 201 -0.75 12.98 4.17
C CYS A 201 -0.44 13.31 5.65
N ARG A 202 0.80 13.14 6.10
CA ARG A 202 1.19 13.42 7.49
C ARG A 202 1.62 14.88 7.73
N ARG A 203 1.60 15.73 6.70
CA ARG A 203 1.90 17.16 6.81
C ARG A 203 0.74 17.91 7.50
N ILE A 204 1.03 19.13 7.98
CA ILE A 204 0.03 20.08 8.44
C ILE A 204 -0.60 20.74 7.21
N TYR A 205 -1.93 20.69 7.08
CA TYR A 205 -2.67 21.36 6.02
C TYR A 205 -3.59 22.41 6.63
N GLU A 206 -3.82 23.49 5.88
CA GLU A 206 -4.69 24.58 6.28
C GLU A 206 -5.97 24.59 5.44
N GLN A 207 -7.12 24.70 6.10
CA GLN A 207 -8.39 25.06 5.48
C GLN A 207 -9.17 25.96 6.44
N LYS A 208 -9.70 27.09 5.93
CA LYS A 208 -10.47 28.07 6.72
C LYS A 208 -9.77 28.55 8.01
N GLY A 209 -8.46 28.77 7.95
CA GLY A 209 -7.67 29.18 9.13
C GLY A 209 -7.40 28.07 10.15
N ILE A 210 -7.82 26.82 9.89
CA ILE A 210 -7.52 25.67 10.74
C ILE A 210 -6.33 24.89 10.13
N SER A 211 -5.16 25.06 10.75
CA SER A 211 -3.92 24.36 10.41
C SER A 211 -3.71 23.14 11.29
N LYS A 212 -3.91 21.93 10.74
CA LYS A 212 -3.76 20.64 11.46
C LYS A 212 -3.27 19.52 10.55
N ARG A 213 -2.91 18.38 11.13
CA ARG A 213 -2.57 17.15 10.40
C ARG A 213 -3.84 16.40 9.96
N HIS A 214 -4.63 17.00 9.08
CA HIS A 214 -5.96 16.51 8.70
C HIS A 214 -6.00 15.10 8.08
N PHE A 215 -4.88 14.56 7.62
CA PHE A 215 -4.81 13.25 6.95
C PHE A 215 -3.85 12.27 7.65
N SER A 216 -3.37 12.59 8.85
CA SER A 216 -2.42 11.75 9.58
C SER A 216 -3.15 10.74 10.45
N CYS A 217 -3.21 9.49 9.99
CA CYS A 217 -3.90 8.43 10.73
C CYS A 217 -3.10 7.92 11.94
N MET A 218 -3.85 7.60 13.00
CA MET A 218 -3.49 6.73 14.12
C MET A 218 -3.04 5.31 13.69
N ASP A 219 -2.57 4.50 14.64
CA ASP A 219 -2.27 3.08 14.40
C ASP A 219 -3.56 2.24 14.57
N PHE A 220 -3.76 1.22 13.74
CA PHE A 220 -4.87 0.27 13.87
C PHE A 220 -4.62 -0.71 15.01
N SER A 221 -5.67 -1.12 15.71
CA SER A 221 -5.67 -2.26 16.63
C SER A 221 -6.94 -3.10 16.49
N ALA A 222 -6.81 -4.42 16.47
CA ALA A 222 -7.92 -5.37 16.51
C ALA A 222 -8.00 -6.14 17.84
N ASP A 223 -7.35 -5.65 18.90
CA ASP A 223 -7.27 -6.26 20.23
C ASP A 223 -8.65 -6.61 20.81
N VAL A 224 -9.66 -5.76 20.58
CA VAL A 224 -11.03 -5.96 21.07
C VAL A 224 -11.79 -7.10 20.39
N LEU A 225 -11.42 -7.46 19.15
CA LEU A 225 -12.18 -8.39 18.31
C LEU A 225 -11.40 -9.65 17.93
N LEU A 226 -10.19 -9.85 18.45
CA LEU A 226 -9.36 -10.99 18.05
C LEU A 226 -10.05 -12.35 18.24
N LYS A 227 -10.83 -12.50 19.33
CA LYS A 227 -11.63 -13.71 19.57
C LYS A 227 -12.66 -13.96 18.47
N VAL A 228 -13.32 -12.91 17.99
CA VAL A 228 -14.31 -12.98 16.91
C VAL A 228 -13.62 -13.26 15.58
N LEU A 229 -12.53 -12.56 15.26
CA LEU A 229 -11.75 -12.77 14.05
C LEU A 229 -11.27 -14.23 13.95
N LYS A 230 -10.82 -14.84 15.06
CA LYS A 230 -10.40 -16.25 15.10
C LYS A 230 -11.52 -17.25 14.73
N GLN A 231 -12.77 -16.86 14.89
CA GLN A 231 -13.94 -17.72 14.64
C GLN A 231 -14.48 -17.59 13.21
N ILE A 232 -14.02 -16.61 12.44
CA ILE A 232 -14.45 -16.41 11.06
C ILE A 232 -13.71 -17.43 10.16
N PRO A 233 -14.43 -18.19 9.33
CA PRO A 233 -13.82 -19.21 8.47
C PRO A 233 -12.81 -18.58 7.50
N ASN A 234 -11.84 -19.38 7.06
CA ASN A 234 -10.83 -18.98 6.08
C ASN A 234 -9.88 -17.84 6.51
N ILE A 235 -10.03 -17.22 7.69
CA ILE A 235 -8.97 -16.38 8.24
C ILE A 235 -7.81 -17.29 8.66
N THR A 236 -6.68 -17.14 7.99
CA THR A 236 -5.52 -18.02 8.15
C THR A 236 -4.31 -17.31 8.73
N ALA A 237 -4.27 -15.97 8.68
CA ALA A 237 -3.17 -15.17 9.19
C ALA A 237 -3.63 -13.85 9.83
N LEU A 238 -3.03 -13.52 10.97
CA LEU A 238 -3.20 -12.28 11.72
C LEU A 238 -1.90 -11.49 11.61
N LYS A 239 -1.91 -10.44 10.79
CA LYS A 239 -0.72 -9.70 10.38
C LYS A 239 -0.51 -8.43 11.20
N ILE A 240 0.71 -8.25 11.68
CA ILE A 240 1.14 -7.02 12.35
C ILE A 240 1.85 -6.15 11.30
N GLU A 241 1.41 -4.90 11.09
CA GLU A 241 2.13 -3.95 10.24
C GLU A 241 3.25 -3.27 11.03
N GLY A 242 4.48 -3.35 10.54
CA GLY A 242 5.60 -2.74 11.28
C GLY A 242 6.99 -2.90 10.69
N ARG A 243 7.17 -3.10 9.38
CA ARG A 243 8.52 -3.35 8.80
C ARG A 243 9.51 -2.19 8.93
N LYS A 244 9.09 -0.99 9.37
CA LYS A 244 9.98 0.13 9.72
C LYS A 244 10.11 0.34 11.24
N LYS A 245 9.49 -0.54 12.05
CA LYS A 245 9.47 -0.45 13.51
C LYS A 245 10.65 -1.21 14.10
N SER A 246 10.98 -0.88 15.34
CA SER A 246 12.12 -1.45 16.05
C SER A 246 11.89 -2.91 16.48
N PRO A 247 12.96 -3.64 16.84
CA PRO A 247 12.84 -4.98 17.41
C PRO A 247 11.94 -5.01 18.64
N HIS A 248 11.97 -3.97 19.48
CA HIS A 248 11.07 -3.82 20.64
C HIS A 248 9.59 -3.83 20.22
N TYR A 249 9.21 -3.02 19.24
CA TYR A 249 7.82 -3.01 18.73
C TYR A 249 7.41 -4.40 18.24
N VAL A 250 8.26 -5.06 17.46
CA VAL A 250 7.98 -6.39 16.90
C VAL A 250 7.79 -7.42 18.01
N TYR A 251 8.70 -7.47 18.99
CA TYR A 251 8.62 -8.42 20.08
C TYR A 251 7.33 -8.27 20.90
N TYR A 252 7.04 -7.04 21.36
CA TYR A 252 5.91 -6.77 22.25
C TYR A 252 4.56 -6.96 21.54
N THR A 253 4.44 -6.54 20.28
CA THR A 253 3.20 -6.78 19.50
C THR A 253 2.97 -8.25 19.23
N VAL A 254 4.01 -9.03 18.88
CA VAL A 254 3.88 -10.47 18.68
C VAL A 254 3.48 -11.18 19.97
N LYS A 255 4.14 -10.89 21.11
CA LYS A 255 3.75 -11.46 22.42
C LYS A 255 2.30 -11.15 22.75
N ALA A 256 1.87 -9.90 22.60
CA ALA A 256 0.50 -9.48 22.87
C ALA A 256 -0.53 -10.25 22.05
N TYR A 257 -0.38 -10.30 20.72
CA TYR A 257 -1.37 -10.94 19.87
C TYR A 257 -1.32 -12.47 19.93
N ARG A 258 -0.16 -13.07 20.21
CA ARG A 258 -0.10 -14.49 20.57
C ARG A 258 -0.89 -14.77 21.83
N LEU A 259 -0.70 -13.97 22.87
CA LEU A 259 -1.43 -14.12 24.13
C LEU A 259 -2.96 -13.95 23.92
N LEU A 260 -3.39 -12.93 23.18
CA LEU A 260 -4.80 -12.74 22.84
C LEU A 260 -5.39 -13.91 22.01
N ARG A 261 -4.59 -14.54 21.14
CA ARG A 261 -5.03 -15.65 20.27
C ARG A 261 -5.10 -16.97 21.02
N ASP A 262 -4.06 -17.26 21.80
CA ASP A 262 -3.78 -18.57 22.42
C ASP A 262 -4.38 -18.66 23.83
N ALA A 263 -4.41 -17.55 24.58
CA ALA A 263 -4.83 -17.45 25.99
C ALA A 263 -5.68 -16.18 26.21
N PRO A 264 -6.88 -16.08 25.60
CA PRO A 264 -7.71 -14.87 25.60
C PRO A 264 -8.13 -14.38 26.99
N GLU A 265 -8.11 -15.25 28.01
CA GLU A 265 -8.32 -14.91 29.42
C GLU A 265 -7.21 -14.00 29.98
N LYS A 266 -6.00 -14.04 29.42
CA LYS A 266 -4.87 -13.17 29.79
C LYS A 266 -4.89 -11.82 29.06
N LYS A 267 -6.07 -11.34 28.67
CA LYS A 267 -6.23 -10.08 27.93
C LYS A 267 -5.54 -8.89 28.59
N LYS A 268 -5.60 -8.76 29.92
CA LYS A 268 -4.98 -7.64 30.64
C LYS A 268 -3.46 -7.59 30.46
N GLU A 269 -2.81 -8.76 30.50
CA GLU A 269 -1.37 -8.88 30.27
C GLU A 269 -1.03 -8.57 28.81
N ALA A 270 -1.85 -9.03 27.86
CA ALA A 270 -1.64 -8.72 26.45
C ALA A 270 -1.76 -7.22 26.15
N LEU A 271 -2.72 -6.53 26.76
CA LEU A 271 -2.88 -5.09 26.62
C LEU A 271 -1.68 -4.33 27.20
N ALA A 272 -1.13 -4.79 28.32
CA ALA A 272 0.11 -4.23 28.85
C ALA A 272 1.25 -4.34 27.81
N TYR A 273 1.42 -5.50 27.16
CA TYR A 273 2.41 -5.63 26.07
C TYR A 273 2.18 -4.61 24.94
N LEU A 274 0.93 -4.35 24.54
CA LEU A 274 0.61 -3.34 23.52
C LEU A 274 0.91 -1.91 23.98
N ASP A 275 0.62 -1.57 25.23
CA ASP A 275 0.94 -0.25 25.80
C ASP A 275 2.46 0.02 25.76
N TYR A 276 3.27 -1.03 25.90
CA TYR A 276 4.73 -0.97 25.76
C TYR A 276 5.23 -1.05 24.33
N ALA A 277 4.39 -1.26 23.30
CA ALA A 277 4.85 -1.46 21.92
C ALA A 277 5.46 -0.21 21.27
N LEU A 278 5.32 0.99 21.88
CA LEU A 278 5.86 2.26 21.34
C LEU A 278 5.22 2.65 19.97
N GLY A 279 3.95 2.30 19.78
CA GLY A 279 3.13 2.70 18.64
C GLY A 279 2.71 4.17 18.66
N ARG A 280 1.83 4.56 17.73
CA ARG A 280 1.00 5.77 17.89
C ARG A 280 -0.20 5.44 18.79
N GLU A 281 -0.97 6.47 19.12
CA GLU A 281 -2.34 6.29 19.60
C GLU A 281 -3.09 5.31 18.66
N SER A 282 -3.79 4.35 19.28
CA SER A 282 -4.47 3.28 18.56
C SER A 282 -5.94 3.57 18.35
N THR A 283 -6.49 3.09 17.23
CA THR A 283 -7.91 3.15 16.90
C THR A 283 -8.41 1.80 16.40
N HIS A 284 -9.69 1.52 16.64
CA HIS A 284 -10.39 0.39 16.02
C HIS A 284 -10.91 0.74 14.62
N TYR A 285 -10.66 1.97 14.16
CA TYR A 285 -11.14 2.51 12.90
C TYR A 285 -12.66 2.23 12.73
N GLN A 286 -13.03 1.54 11.66
CA GLN A 286 -14.40 1.11 11.39
C GLN A 286 -14.59 -0.40 11.56
N LEU A 287 -13.67 -1.09 12.24
CA LEU A 287 -13.76 -2.53 12.45
C LEU A 287 -15.09 -2.91 13.12
N LEU A 288 -15.59 -2.05 14.02
CA LEU A 288 -16.91 -2.13 14.63
C LEU A 288 -17.84 -1.06 14.04
N PRO A 289 -18.78 -1.43 13.13
CA PRO A 289 -19.73 -0.47 12.55
C PRO A 289 -20.56 0.29 13.58
N GLN A 290 -20.86 -0.34 14.71
CA GLN A 290 -21.68 0.25 15.79
C GLN A 290 -20.89 1.27 16.63
N ARG A 291 -19.54 1.25 16.54
CA ARG A 291 -18.65 2.13 17.29
C ARG A 291 -17.48 2.56 16.40
N MET A 292 -17.80 3.33 15.37
CA MET A 292 -16.79 3.87 14.47
C MET A 292 -15.91 4.89 15.19
N MET A 293 -14.60 4.75 15.02
CA MET A 293 -13.59 5.69 15.49
C MET A 293 -12.86 6.25 14.27
N ASN A 294 -12.98 7.55 14.01
CA ASN A 294 -12.25 8.17 12.92
C ASN A 294 -10.75 8.20 13.27
N PRO A 295 -9.85 7.55 12.51
CA PRO A 295 -8.43 7.50 12.84
C PRO A 295 -7.71 8.84 12.66
N LEU A 296 -8.43 9.88 12.25
CA LEU A 296 -7.96 11.26 12.10
C LEU A 296 -8.31 12.14 13.30
N ASP A 297 -9.19 11.67 14.20
CA ASP A 297 -9.63 12.42 15.39
C ASP A 297 -8.70 12.14 16.58
N HIS A 298 -7.45 12.58 16.51
CA HIS A 298 -6.49 12.43 17.61
C HIS A 298 -6.41 13.69 18.49
N GLU A 299 -6.44 13.49 19.81
CA GLU A 299 -6.23 14.57 20.80
C GLU A 299 -4.73 14.86 21.03
N SER A 300 -3.87 13.89 20.68
CA SER A 300 -2.43 13.91 20.92
C SER A 300 -1.61 14.29 19.67
N GLU A 301 -0.32 14.57 19.83
CA GLU A 301 0.60 14.72 18.68
C GLU A 301 0.78 13.37 17.96
N THR A 302 0.69 13.33 16.63
CA THR A 302 0.68 12.09 15.80
C THR A 302 2.01 11.33 15.70
N GLY A 303 2.98 11.67 16.54
CA GLY A 303 4.29 11.01 16.57
C GLY A 303 4.19 9.61 17.18
N SER A 304 4.94 8.64 16.65
CA SER A 304 5.06 7.32 17.28
C SER A 304 6.07 7.31 18.43
N GLY A 305 5.90 6.43 19.40
CA GLY A 305 6.84 6.26 20.52
C GLY A 305 6.27 6.80 21.83
N LEU A 306 6.87 6.38 22.93
CA LEU A 306 6.42 6.75 24.27
C LEU A 306 6.94 8.13 24.63
N PHE A 307 6.05 9.08 24.92
CA PHE A 307 6.42 10.44 25.25
C PHE A 307 7.30 10.48 26.51
N ALA A 308 8.57 10.87 26.32
CA ALA A 308 9.60 10.89 27.35
C ALA A 308 9.65 12.23 28.08
N GLY A 309 9.30 13.34 27.42
CA GLY A 309 9.31 14.68 28.01
C GLY A 309 9.41 15.77 26.94
N ARG A 310 9.57 17.03 27.39
CA ARG A 310 9.86 18.18 26.51
C ARG A 310 11.22 18.76 26.85
N VAL A 311 11.94 19.21 25.83
CA VAL A 311 13.23 19.87 25.98
C VAL A 311 13.09 21.16 26.78
N GLN A 312 13.90 21.28 27.81
CA GLN A 312 14.08 22.45 28.67
C GLN A 312 15.43 23.11 28.35
N ASN A 313 15.58 24.38 28.74
CA ASN A 313 16.70 25.22 28.29
C ASN A 313 17.46 25.95 29.40
N PRO A 314 18.44 25.29 30.04
CA PRO A 314 19.60 25.92 30.68
C PRO A 314 20.84 25.76 29.75
N PRO A 315 22.10 26.06 30.16
CA PRO A 315 23.27 26.10 29.25
C PRO A 315 23.55 24.85 28.41
N ALA A 316 22.93 23.71 28.72
CA ALA A 316 22.86 22.52 27.88
C ALA A 316 21.40 22.01 27.78
N PRO A 317 20.92 21.65 26.57
CA PRO A 317 19.55 21.17 26.38
C PRO A 317 19.35 19.83 27.13
N PHE A 318 18.28 19.72 27.91
CA PHE A 318 17.92 18.51 28.65
C PHE A 318 16.41 18.33 28.69
N PHE A 319 15.92 17.16 29.11
CA PHE A 319 14.51 17.00 29.48
C PHE A 319 14.39 16.19 30.78
N THR A 320 13.33 16.45 31.54
CA THR A 320 12.96 15.62 32.69
C THR A 320 12.17 14.42 32.21
N ALA A 321 12.71 13.23 32.44
CA ALA A 321 12.16 11.98 31.92
C ALA A 321 10.86 11.61 32.66
N ARG A 322 9.76 11.46 31.92
CA ARG A 322 8.47 10.99 32.46
C ARG A 322 8.48 9.50 32.79
N GLU A 323 9.35 8.75 32.12
CA GLU A 323 9.58 7.33 32.32
C GLU A 323 11.06 7.07 32.52
N ALA A 324 11.40 5.97 33.20
CA ALA A 324 12.80 5.58 33.35
C ALA A 324 13.43 5.30 31.97
N LEU A 325 14.64 5.81 31.75
CA LEU A 325 15.42 5.58 30.55
C LEU A 325 16.47 4.51 30.82
N LEU A 326 16.54 3.51 29.95
CA LEU A 326 17.53 2.45 30.04
C LEU A 326 18.73 2.76 29.15
N PRO A 327 19.95 2.33 29.52
CA PRO A 327 21.09 2.38 28.61
C PRO A 327 20.74 1.75 27.26
N SER A 328 21.15 2.39 26.17
CA SER A 328 20.90 1.99 24.78
C SER A 328 19.48 2.24 24.24
N ASP A 329 18.53 2.74 25.03
CA ASP A 329 17.26 3.25 24.51
C ASP A 329 17.51 4.30 23.40
N LEU A 330 16.66 4.31 22.38
CA LEU A 330 16.70 5.33 21.33
C LEU A 330 15.63 6.38 21.58
N LEU A 331 16.06 7.64 21.63
CA LEU A 331 15.21 8.80 21.79
C LEU A 331 15.09 9.54 20.46
N ARG A 332 13.86 9.87 20.07
CA ARG A 332 13.58 10.81 18.98
C ARG A 332 13.27 12.18 19.56
N ILE A 333 13.97 13.19 19.09
CA ILE A 333 13.77 14.60 19.42
C ILE A 333 12.99 15.23 18.26
N GLY A 334 11.76 15.66 18.51
CA GLY A 334 10.81 16.12 17.49
C GLY A 334 9.96 15.00 16.87
N SER A 335 9.18 15.35 15.86
CA SER A 335 8.37 14.38 15.09
C SER A 335 9.07 13.95 13.80
N GLU A 336 8.92 12.68 13.41
CA GLU A 336 9.40 12.16 12.11
C GLU A 336 8.90 12.97 10.91
N GLU A 337 7.74 13.61 11.09
CA GLU A 337 7.00 14.33 10.06
C GLU A 337 7.44 15.80 9.94
N ASP A 338 8.24 16.29 10.88
CA ASP A 338 8.76 17.66 10.87
C ASP A 338 10.01 17.76 9.98
N SER A 339 10.31 18.97 9.49
CA SER A 339 11.54 19.24 8.74
C SER A 339 12.83 19.03 9.57
N PHE A 340 12.67 18.90 10.89
CA PHE A 340 13.73 18.67 11.85
C PHE A 340 13.32 17.54 12.82
N HIS A 341 14.10 16.47 12.83
CA HIS A 341 14.15 15.52 13.94
C HIS A 341 15.57 14.99 14.11
N ASP A 342 15.91 14.54 15.32
CA ASP A 342 17.18 13.89 15.62
C ASP A 342 16.95 12.62 16.45
N ILE A 343 17.84 11.64 16.32
CA ILE A 343 17.78 10.39 17.09
C ILE A 343 19.05 10.29 17.93
N GLN A 344 18.90 10.15 19.24
CA GLN A 344 20.01 10.04 20.17
C GLN A 344 19.86 8.79 21.05
N ARG A 345 20.98 8.12 21.31
CA ARG A 345 21.04 6.95 22.19
C ARG A 345 21.20 7.38 23.64
N VAL A 346 20.48 6.74 24.55
CA VAL A 346 20.64 6.90 26.00
C VAL A 346 21.97 6.24 26.42
N THR A 347 22.88 7.03 26.99
CA THR A 347 24.22 6.58 27.38
C THR A 347 24.29 6.03 28.82
N ARG A 348 23.34 6.42 29.67
CA ARG A 348 23.28 6.01 31.08
C ARG A 348 21.83 5.89 31.53
N ALA A 349 21.58 5.03 32.51
CA ALA A 349 20.26 4.92 33.11
C ALA A 349 19.82 6.24 33.76
N VAL A 350 18.55 6.61 33.58
CA VAL A 350 17.95 7.78 34.23
C VAL A 350 16.62 7.36 34.86
N PRO A 351 16.42 7.57 36.18
CA PRO A 351 15.16 7.21 36.83
C PRO A 351 14.01 8.11 36.35
N LYS A 352 12.77 7.68 36.63
CA LYS A 352 11.58 8.51 36.42
C LYS A 352 11.72 9.83 37.18
N LYS A 353 11.38 10.94 36.52
CA LYS A 353 11.60 12.34 36.96
C LYS A 353 13.08 12.77 37.02
N GLY A 354 14.02 11.96 36.55
CA GLY A 354 15.43 12.35 36.41
C GLY A 354 15.68 13.18 35.15
N ASN A 355 16.77 13.96 35.14
CA ASN A 355 17.15 14.80 34.01
C ASN A 355 18.11 14.06 33.07
N PHE A 356 17.77 14.01 31.78
CA PHE A 356 18.64 13.52 30.72
C PHE A 356 19.10 14.67 29.83
N TYR A 357 20.41 14.89 29.78
CA TYR A 357 21.03 15.93 28.97
C TYR A 357 21.24 15.42 27.54
N LEU A 358 20.73 16.18 26.57
CA LEU A 358 20.83 15.87 25.15
C LEU A 358 22.23 16.24 24.63
N SER A 359 22.71 15.47 23.65
CA SER A 359 24.01 15.74 23.03
C SER A 359 24.00 17.08 22.30
N LYS A 360 25.11 17.82 22.42
CA LYS A 360 25.37 19.05 21.65
C LYS A 360 25.61 18.78 20.16
N SER A 361 25.89 17.53 19.78
CA SER A 361 26.18 17.11 18.40
C SER A 361 24.93 16.93 17.52
N SER A 362 23.77 17.44 17.93
CA SER A 362 22.55 17.37 17.12
C SER A 362 22.77 18.08 15.79
N ARG A 363 22.32 17.46 14.69
CA ARG A 363 22.42 18.02 13.32
C ARG A 363 21.67 19.33 13.16
N PHE A 364 20.82 19.70 14.11
CA PHE A 364 20.08 20.95 14.08
C PHE A 364 19.93 21.53 15.49
N LYS A 365 19.61 22.84 15.53
CA LYS A 365 19.36 23.57 16.77
C LYS A 365 18.07 23.07 17.44
N ILE A 366 18.21 22.37 18.56
CA ILE A 366 17.08 21.87 19.36
C ILE A 366 16.39 23.07 20.03
N LYS A 367 15.09 23.23 19.80
CA LYS A 367 14.29 24.32 20.39
C LYS A 367 13.74 23.91 21.76
N VAL A 368 13.50 24.90 22.61
CA VAL A 368 12.78 24.71 23.88
C VAL A 368 11.36 24.23 23.58
N GLY A 369 10.86 23.29 24.36
CA GLY A 369 9.52 22.73 24.20
C GLY A 369 9.40 21.62 23.15
N THR A 370 10.47 21.33 22.39
CA THR A 370 10.48 20.20 21.45
C THR A 370 10.19 18.90 22.20
N PRO A 371 9.23 18.07 21.74
CA PRO A 371 8.90 16.81 22.39
C PRO A 371 10.00 15.77 22.16
N VAL A 372 10.21 14.89 23.15
CA VAL A 372 11.14 13.76 23.09
C VAL A 372 10.36 12.48 23.31
N TYR A 373 10.62 11.46 22.50
CA TYR A 373 9.95 10.16 22.53
C TYR A 373 10.96 9.01 22.65
N ILE A 374 10.64 7.99 23.44
CA ILE A 374 11.33 6.69 23.39
C ILE A 374 10.76 5.93 22.20
N ILE A 375 11.61 5.63 21.21
CA ILE A 375 11.21 4.98 19.95
C ILE A 375 11.75 3.55 19.81
N ASP A 376 12.75 3.19 20.61
CA ASP A 376 13.24 1.82 20.75
C ASP A 376 13.71 1.64 22.18
N ARG A 377 13.28 0.56 22.83
CA ARG A 377 13.70 0.22 24.19
C ARG A 377 14.53 -1.06 24.15
N ARG A 378 15.76 -0.96 24.65
CA ARG A 378 16.75 -2.04 24.57
C ARG A 378 16.88 -2.72 25.94
N GLY A 379 15.78 -3.36 26.35
CA GLY A 379 15.71 -4.08 27.63
C GLY A 379 16.65 -5.30 27.66
N PRO A 380 17.19 -5.67 28.84
CA PRO A 380 18.17 -6.75 28.95
C PRO A 380 17.62 -8.13 28.55
N GLU A 381 16.33 -8.39 28.76
CA GLU A 381 15.67 -9.66 28.43
C GLU A 381 15.62 -9.89 26.91
N LEU A 382 15.03 -8.96 26.16
CA LEU A 382 14.96 -9.04 24.69
C LEU A 382 16.37 -9.13 24.07
N GLU A 383 17.31 -8.35 24.57
CA GLU A 383 18.69 -8.37 24.08
C GLU A 383 19.41 -9.69 24.39
N ALA A 384 19.05 -10.39 25.46
CA ALA A 384 19.58 -11.73 25.73
C ALA A 384 19.00 -12.76 24.75
N GLU A 385 17.68 -12.72 24.51
CA GLU A 385 17.03 -13.62 23.54
C GLU A 385 17.56 -13.41 22.11
N ILE A 386 17.74 -12.16 21.68
CA ILE A 386 18.32 -11.85 20.37
C ILE A 386 19.74 -12.39 20.27
N ARG A 387 20.58 -12.19 21.28
CA ARG A 387 21.97 -12.68 21.30
C ARG A 387 22.06 -14.21 21.15
N LEU A 388 21.23 -14.95 21.88
CA LEU A 388 21.17 -16.42 21.75
C LEU A 388 20.81 -16.84 20.32
N LEU A 389 19.85 -16.15 19.70
CA LEU A 389 19.48 -16.42 18.30
C LEU A 389 20.56 -16.01 17.30
N GLU A 390 21.33 -14.97 17.59
CA GLU A 390 22.50 -14.58 16.78
C GLU A 390 23.60 -15.62 16.86
N GLU A 391 23.87 -16.18 18.03
CA GLU A 391 24.83 -17.27 18.21
C GLU A 391 24.39 -18.51 17.42
N GLU A 392 23.10 -18.88 17.50
CA GLU A 392 22.54 -19.96 16.69
C GLU A 392 22.67 -19.70 15.19
N LEU A 393 22.40 -18.46 14.74
CA LEU A 393 22.54 -18.07 13.34
C LEU A 393 23.99 -18.16 12.87
N ASN A 394 24.94 -17.69 13.70
CA ASN A 394 26.37 -17.72 13.38
C ASN A 394 26.94 -19.15 13.34
N ALA A 395 26.34 -20.07 14.09
CA ALA A 395 26.68 -21.49 14.05
C ALA A 395 26.14 -22.23 12.80
N LEU A 396 25.21 -21.63 12.04
CA LEU A 396 24.76 -22.21 10.78
C LEU A 396 25.80 -22.00 9.68
N GLU A 397 26.02 -23.03 8.88
CA GLU A 397 26.83 -22.92 7.66
C GLU A 397 26.31 -21.78 6.78
N LYS A 398 27.22 -20.86 6.44
CA LYS A 398 26.95 -19.70 5.58
C LYS A 398 26.65 -20.18 4.17
N ILE A 399 25.63 -19.60 3.55
CA ILE A 399 25.24 -19.88 2.17
C ILE A 399 25.95 -18.84 1.29
N PRO A 400 26.99 -19.21 0.52
CA PRO A 400 27.64 -18.27 -0.39
C PRO A 400 26.71 -17.98 -1.56
N VAL A 401 26.17 -16.77 -1.61
CA VAL A 401 25.38 -16.32 -2.75
C VAL A 401 26.34 -15.89 -3.86
N ARG A 402 26.19 -16.48 -5.05
CA ARG A 402 27.05 -16.13 -6.17
C ARG A 402 26.75 -14.69 -6.64
N PRO A 403 27.77 -13.90 -7.07
CA PRO A 403 27.54 -12.64 -7.76
C PRO A 403 26.67 -12.83 -9.02
N VAL A 404 26.04 -11.77 -9.51
CA VAL A 404 25.30 -11.85 -10.78
C VAL A 404 26.34 -11.87 -11.89
N ASP A 405 26.37 -12.90 -12.73
CA ASP A 405 27.14 -12.83 -13.96
C ASP A 405 26.53 -11.76 -14.87
N PRO A 406 27.27 -10.70 -15.26
CA PRO A 406 26.73 -9.64 -16.12
C PRO A 406 26.32 -10.15 -17.51
N GLU A 407 26.83 -11.32 -17.92
CA GLU A 407 26.78 -11.82 -19.29
C GLU A 407 25.68 -12.83 -19.59
N GLU A 408 24.86 -13.23 -18.61
CA GLU A 408 23.66 -14.05 -18.88
C GLU A 408 22.58 -13.20 -19.59
N LYS A 409 22.78 -12.98 -20.88
CA LYS A 409 21.84 -12.34 -21.78
C LYS A 409 20.66 -13.29 -21.99
N THR A 410 19.58 -13.09 -21.24
CA THR A 410 18.30 -13.69 -21.62
C THR A 410 17.87 -13.11 -22.96
N ALA A 411 17.37 -13.97 -23.86
CA ALA A 411 16.95 -13.57 -25.19
C ALA A 411 15.99 -12.36 -25.15
N PRO A 412 16.15 -11.36 -26.03
CA PRO A 412 15.28 -10.18 -26.04
C PRO A 412 13.83 -10.60 -26.20
N SER A 413 12.92 -9.99 -25.42
CA SER A 413 11.49 -10.21 -25.60
C SER A 413 11.12 -9.89 -27.05
N ARG A 414 10.45 -10.83 -27.73
CA ARG A 414 10.05 -10.69 -29.13
C ARG A 414 9.24 -9.40 -29.29
N ARG A 415 9.72 -8.46 -30.13
CA ARG A 415 8.94 -7.27 -30.51
C ARG A 415 7.68 -7.73 -31.22
N VAL A 416 6.53 -7.23 -30.78
CA VAL A 416 5.27 -7.45 -31.47
C VAL A 416 5.23 -6.46 -32.62
N GLY A 417 4.93 -6.93 -33.84
CA GLY A 417 4.84 -6.07 -35.02
C GLY A 417 3.81 -4.95 -34.80
N LYS A 418 4.14 -3.72 -35.21
CA LYS A 418 3.23 -2.57 -35.10
C LYS A 418 1.97 -2.82 -35.94
N LYS A 419 0.84 -3.11 -35.29
CA LYS A 419 -0.46 -3.04 -35.97
C LYS A 419 -0.90 -1.58 -35.99
N SER A 420 -1.26 -1.07 -37.16
CA SER A 420 -1.94 0.21 -37.29
C SER A 420 -3.27 0.12 -36.53
N ALA A 421 -3.37 0.82 -35.40
CA ALA A 421 -4.59 0.92 -34.61
C ALA A 421 -5.18 2.31 -34.84
N ASN A 422 -6.50 2.38 -35.05
CA ASN A 422 -7.21 3.65 -35.15
C ASN A 422 -7.05 4.42 -33.84
N ILE A 423 -6.53 5.64 -33.93
CA ILE A 423 -6.38 6.54 -32.80
C ILE A 423 -7.79 6.95 -32.34
N ARG A 424 -8.06 6.78 -31.05
CA ARG A 424 -9.31 7.19 -30.42
C ARG A 424 -9.05 8.17 -29.29
N GLU A 425 -10.03 9.03 -29.08
CA GLU A 425 -10.11 9.92 -27.93
C GLU A 425 -11.38 9.61 -27.15
N VAL A 426 -11.26 9.55 -25.82
CA VAL A 426 -12.40 9.38 -24.91
C VAL A 426 -12.43 10.54 -23.93
N MET A 427 -13.57 11.22 -23.87
CA MET A 427 -13.86 12.21 -22.84
C MET A 427 -14.58 11.53 -21.67
N LEU A 428 -13.91 11.38 -20.53
CA LEU A 428 -14.45 10.76 -19.34
C LEU A 428 -15.06 11.83 -18.42
N ILE A 429 -16.36 11.72 -18.16
CA ILE A 429 -17.13 12.66 -17.34
C ILE A 429 -17.82 11.95 -16.16
N ARG A 430 -18.16 12.72 -15.12
CA ARG A 430 -19.08 12.29 -14.05
C ARG A 430 -20.49 12.84 -14.30
N GLY A 431 -21.50 11.98 -14.15
CA GLY A 431 -22.90 12.33 -14.31
C GLY A 431 -23.27 12.81 -15.72
N ARG A 432 -24.36 13.57 -15.83
CA ARG A 432 -24.91 14.09 -17.11
C ARG A 432 -24.40 15.50 -17.42
N GLN A 433 -23.09 15.71 -17.37
CA GLN A 433 -22.53 16.96 -17.86
C GLN A 433 -22.58 17.00 -19.39
N ARG A 434 -23.04 18.13 -19.96
CA ARG A 434 -22.94 18.36 -21.40
C ARG A 434 -21.46 18.58 -21.73
N SER A 435 -20.85 17.63 -22.44
CA SER A 435 -19.52 17.85 -23.02
C SER A 435 -19.60 19.04 -23.98
N SER A 436 -18.74 20.04 -23.78
CA SER A 436 -18.54 21.13 -24.75
C SER A 436 -17.71 20.68 -25.96
N HIS A 437 -16.97 19.57 -25.82
CA HIS A 437 -16.11 19.01 -26.85
C HIS A 437 -16.87 17.94 -27.66
N ARG A 438 -17.10 18.21 -28.95
CA ARG A 438 -17.84 17.35 -29.90
C ARG A 438 -16.97 16.27 -30.57
N THR A 439 -15.67 16.21 -30.27
CA THR A 439 -14.72 15.32 -30.96
C THR A 439 -14.27 14.20 -30.03
N GLY A 440 -14.81 12.99 -30.19
CA GLY A 440 -14.37 11.79 -29.46
C GLY A 440 -15.51 10.93 -28.89
N ASP A 441 -15.17 9.72 -28.46
CA ASP A 441 -16.06 8.81 -27.74
C ASP A 441 -16.37 9.39 -26.34
N THR A 442 -17.55 9.14 -25.80
CA THR A 442 -17.91 9.56 -24.43
C THR A 442 -17.69 8.42 -23.44
N GLY A 443 -16.93 8.68 -22.39
CA GLY A 443 -16.76 7.81 -21.22
C GLY A 443 -17.54 8.35 -20.02
N ILE A 444 -18.15 7.46 -19.24
CA ILE A 444 -18.96 7.83 -18.08
C ILE A 444 -18.58 6.95 -16.90
N TRP A 445 -18.27 7.60 -15.78
CA TRP A 445 -18.12 6.92 -14.49
C TRP A 445 -19.45 6.29 -14.06
N ILE A 446 -19.44 4.99 -13.79
CA ILE A 446 -20.58 4.29 -13.19
C ILE A 446 -20.33 4.16 -11.69
N SER A 447 -21.00 5.04 -10.94
CA SER A 447 -20.90 5.14 -9.49
C SER A 447 -22.15 4.59 -8.82
N SER A 448 -22.11 4.35 -7.51
CA SER A 448 -23.28 3.81 -6.79
C SER A 448 -24.49 4.75 -6.82
N GLN A 449 -24.28 6.04 -7.08
CA GLN A 449 -25.33 7.03 -7.28
C GLN A 449 -25.96 6.93 -8.68
N ASP A 450 -25.24 6.42 -9.67
CA ASP A 450 -25.65 6.37 -11.07
C ASP A 450 -26.21 5.00 -11.50
N TYR A 451 -26.22 3.99 -10.62
CA TYR A 451 -26.72 2.65 -10.95
C TYR A 451 -28.22 2.58 -11.30
N SER A 452 -28.98 3.67 -11.10
CA SER A 452 -30.37 3.77 -11.56
C SER A 452 -30.51 4.38 -12.96
N VAL A 453 -29.44 4.96 -13.51
CA VAL A 453 -29.48 5.76 -14.74
C VAL A 453 -29.11 4.91 -15.96
N PRO A 454 -29.98 4.81 -16.98
CA PRO A 454 -29.65 4.06 -18.20
C PRO A 454 -28.36 4.58 -18.87
N PRO A 455 -27.49 3.68 -19.35
CA PRO A 455 -26.28 4.09 -20.04
C PRO A 455 -26.63 4.74 -21.38
N PRO A 456 -25.96 5.84 -21.77
CA PRO A 456 -26.09 6.40 -23.11
C PRO A 456 -25.60 5.42 -24.18
N ALA A 457 -26.24 5.45 -25.34
CA ALA A 457 -25.88 4.57 -26.45
C ALA A 457 -24.41 4.81 -26.87
N GLY A 458 -23.64 3.73 -27.02
CA GLY A 458 -22.24 3.78 -27.45
C GLY A 458 -21.23 4.25 -26.39
N ALA A 459 -21.68 4.72 -25.22
CA ALA A 459 -20.77 5.20 -24.18
C ALA A 459 -19.85 4.10 -23.64
N TRP A 460 -18.64 4.51 -23.24
CA TRP A 460 -17.71 3.67 -22.49
C TRP A 460 -18.05 3.76 -21.00
N LEU A 461 -18.46 2.66 -20.38
CA LEU A 461 -18.85 2.61 -18.98
C LEU A 461 -17.64 2.31 -18.09
N TRP A 462 -17.23 3.26 -17.27
CA TRP A 462 -16.05 3.20 -16.42
C TRP A 462 -16.43 2.84 -15.00
N LEU A 463 -16.03 1.66 -14.52
CA LEU A 463 -16.33 1.23 -13.16
C LEU A 463 -15.52 2.04 -12.14
N ASP A 464 -16.13 2.32 -10.99
CA ASP A 464 -15.42 2.95 -9.87
C ASP A 464 -14.15 2.15 -9.52
N PRO A 465 -13.03 2.82 -9.19
CA PRO A 465 -11.73 2.16 -8.92
C PRO A 465 -11.66 1.42 -7.59
N VAL A 466 -12.67 1.59 -6.74
CA VAL A 466 -12.83 0.92 -5.45
C VAL A 466 -14.29 0.55 -5.31
N LEU A 467 -14.55 -0.72 -5.01
CA LEU A 467 -15.90 -1.26 -4.80
C LEU A 467 -15.88 -2.03 -3.48
N PHE A 468 -16.73 -1.66 -2.52
CA PHE A 468 -16.86 -2.39 -1.26
C PHE A 468 -17.93 -3.49 -1.36
N PRO A 469 -17.94 -4.49 -0.45
CA PRO A 469 -18.87 -5.62 -0.52
C PRO A 469 -20.34 -5.21 -0.64
N GLU A 470 -20.77 -4.21 0.12
CA GLU A 470 -22.15 -3.68 0.12
C GLU A 470 -22.59 -3.09 -1.24
N GLU A 471 -21.63 -2.67 -2.08
CA GLU A 471 -21.89 -2.06 -3.39
C GLU A 471 -21.93 -3.10 -4.52
N GLU A 472 -21.39 -4.31 -4.28
CA GLU A 472 -21.16 -5.33 -5.31
C GLU A 472 -22.44 -5.69 -6.05
N LYS A 473 -23.50 -6.00 -5.30
CA LYS A 473 -24.78 -6.44 -5.89
C LYS A 473 -25.35 -5.36 -6.81
N LYS A 474 -25.36 -4.10 -6.38
CA LYS A 474 -25.90 -2.99 -7.18
C LYS A 474 -25.08 -2.77 -8.44
N CYS A 475 -23.75 -2.85 -8.34
CA CYS A 475 -22.85 -2.73 -9.49
C CYS A 475 -23.09 -3.87 -10.51
N ARG A 476 -23.18 -5.12 -10.04
CA ARG A 476 -23.45 -6.29 -10.89
C ARG A 476 -24.81 -6.21 -11.58
N ASP A 477 -25.85 -5.83 -10.85
CA ASP A 477 -27.21 -5.69 -11.39
C ASP A 477 -27.25 -4.58 -12.46
N TYR A 478 -26.54 -3.46 -12.24
CA TYR A 478 -26.39 -2.41 -13.24
C TYR A 478 -25.69 -2.90 -14.51
N ILE A 479 -24.53 -3.57 -14.37
CA ILE A 479 -23.77 -4.11 -15.51
C ILE A 479 -24.64 -5.06 -16.32
N ALA A 480 -25.34 -5.99 -15.67
CA ALA A 480 -26.24 -6.93 -16.35
C ALA A 480 -27.36 -6.20 -17.12
N GLY A 481 -27.95 -5.17 -16.51
CA GLY A 481 -28.96 -4.33 -17.16
C GLY A 481 -28.41 -3.54 -18.35
N ALA A 482 -27.21 -2.97 -18.22
CA ALA A 482 -26.53 -2.23 -19.28
C ALA A 482 -26.20 -3.13 -20.48
N VAL A 483 -25.65 -4.33 -20.24
CA VAL A 483 -25.37 -5.32 -21.28
C VAL A 483 -26.65 -5.75 -22.00
N LYS A 484 -27.74 -6.02 -21.25
CA LYS A 484 -29.05 -6.36 -21.84
C LYS A 484 -29.60 -5.25 -22.75
N LYS A 485 -29.29 -3.98 -22.43
CA LYS A 485 -29.66 -2.80 -23.23
C LYS A 485 -28.67 -2.50 -24.37
N GLY A 486 -27.68 -3.37 -24.61
CA GLY A 486 -26.76 -3.26 -25.73
C GLY A 486 -25.45 -2.51 -25.43
N ALA A 487 -25.15 -2.18 -24.17
CA ALA A 487 -23.84 -1.63 -23.82
C ALA A 487 -22.73 -2.68 -24.06
N LYS A 488 -21.66 -2.27 -24.77
CA LYS A 488 -20.55 -3.16 -25.15
C LYS A 488 -19.18 -2.71 -24.64
N ASN A 489 -19.01 -1.42 -24.33
CA ASN A 489 -17.72 -0.83 -23.97
C ASN A 489 -17.64 -0.64 -22.45
N PHE A 490 -16.70 -1.32 -21.80
CA PHE A 490 -16.49 -1.20 -20.35
C PHE A 490 -15.01 -0.96 -20.03
N VAL A 491 -14.74 -0.16 -19.02
CA VAL A 491 -13.40 0.06 -18.46
C VAL A 491 -13.39 -0.35 -17.00
N LEU A 492 -12.55 -1.34 -16.68
CA LEU A 492 -12.42 -1.94 -15.35
C LEU A 492 -11.21 -1.35 -14.63
N ASN A 493 -11.44 -0.65 -13.53
CA ASN A 493 -10.39 0.02 -12.76
C ASN A 493 -9.75 -0.88 -11.68
N SER A 494 -10.16 -2.15 -11.64
CA SER A 494 -9.49 -3.23 -10.92
C SER A 494 -9.60 -4.52 -11.75
N PHE A 495 -8.52 -5.31 -11.82
CA PHE A 495 -8.49 -6.57 -12.56
C PHE A 495 -9.64 -7.50 -12.13
N TRP A 496 -9.94 -7.52 -10.83
CA TRP A 496 -10.93 -8.40 -10.23
C TRP A 496 -12.36 -8.11 -10.69
N GLN A 497 -12.66 -6.88 -11.15
CA GLN A 497 -14.00 -6.47 -11.58
C GLN A 497 -14.53 -7.28 -12.78
N MET A 498 -13.67 -8.05 -13.46
CA MET A 498 -14.12 -9.00 -14.46
C MET A 498 -15.13 -10.02 -13.92
N SER A 499 -15.08 -10.35 -12.62
CA SER A 499 -16.01 -11.29 -11.99
C SER A 499 -17.43 -10.75 -11.83
N LEU A 500 -17.65 -9.45 -12.06
CA LEU A 500 -18.98 -8.85 -12.07
C LEU A 500 -19.77 -9.17 -13.36
N PHE A 501 -19.11 -9.76 -14.36
CA PHE A 501 -19.70 -10.12 -15.64
C PHE A 501 -19.97 -11.62 -15.70
N LYS A 502 -21.13 -12.00 -16.25
CA LYS A 502 -21.43 -13.42 -16.54
C LYS A 502 -20.50 -14.00 -17.62
N SER A 503 -20.13 -13.17 -18.59
CA SER A 503 -19.22 -13.50 -19.69
C SER A 503 -18.65 -12.21 -20.27
N LEU A 504 -17.37 -12.22 -20.61
CA LEU A 504 -16.72 -11.12 -21.34
C LEU A 504 -16.81 -11.29 -22.87
N LYS A 505 -17.33 -12.43 -23.35
CA LYS A 505 -17.43 -12.69 -24.80
C LYS A 505 -18.30 -11.62 -25.45
N HIS A 506 -17.83 -11.10 -26.59
CA HIS A 506 -18.48 -10.05 -27.38
C HIS A 506 -18.54 -8.66 -26.71
N LEU A 507 -17.91 -8.49 -25.55
CA LEU A 507 -17.73 -7.17 -24.92
C LEU A 507 -16.35 -6.62 -25.26
N ASN A 508 -16.27 -5.29 -25.39
CA ASN A 508 -15.02 -4.54 -25.48
C ASN A 508 -14.62 -4.11 -24.07
N ILE A 509 -13.81 -4.93 -23.41
CA ILE A 509 -13.36 -4.73 -22.03
C ILE A 509 -11.96 -4.14 -22.02
N TRP A 510 -11.79 -2.97 -21.43
CA TRP A 510 -10.47 -2.35 -21.22
C TRP A 510 -10.10 -2.36 -19.75
N ALA A 511 -8.82 -2.57 -19.47
CA ALA A 511 -8.31 -2.29 -18.13
C ALA A 511 -8.11 -0.77 -18.01
N GLY A 512 -8.60 -0.20 -16.92
CA GLY A 512 -8.50 1.22 -16.63
C GLY A 512 -7.20 1.61 -15.94
N PRO A 513 -6.91 2.91 -15.86
CA PRO A 513 -5.64 3.43 -15.36
C PRO A 513 -5.37 3.07 -13.88
N PHE A 514 -6.41 2.81 -13.09
CA PHE A 514 -6.28 2.38 -11.69
C PHE A 514 -5.91 0.90 -11.52
N CYS A 515 -5.88 0.11 -12.60
CA CYS A 515 -5.22 -1.21 -12.60
C CYS A 515 -3.69 -1.09 -12.47
N ASN A 516 -3.13 0.13 -12.55
CA ASN A 516 -1.72 0.43 -12.38
C ASN A 516 -0.81 -0.39 -13.30
N ILE A 517 -1.17 -0.54 -14.58
CA ILE A 517 -0.41 -1.37 -15.52
C ILE A 517 0.89 -0.65 -15.92
N ALA A 518 2.03 -1.33 -15.77
CA ALA A 518 3.36 -0.76 -16.00
C ALA A 518 4.30 -1.62 -16.86
N ASN A 519 3.87 -2.81 -17.29
CA ASN A 519 4.66 -3.74 -18.08
C ASN A 519 3.77 -4.58 -19.03
N SER A 520 4.37 -5.03 -20.12
CA SER A 520 3.77 -5.83 -21.20
C SER A 520 3.34 -7.22 -20.74
N MET A 521 4.02 -7.81 -19.75
CA MET A 521 3.67 -9.13 -19.23
C MET A 521 2.31 -9.12 -18.51
N THR A 522 2.02 -8.07 -17.75
CA THR A 522 0.68 -7.84 -17.18
C THR A 522 -0.35 -7.59 -18.29
N VAL A 523 0.00 -6.89 -19.37
CA VAL A 523 -0.88 -6.72 -20.54
C VAL A 523 -1.21 -8.05 -21.21
N ASN A 524 -0.24 -8.95 -21.33
CA ASN A 524 -0.47 -10.28 -21.89
C ASN A 524 -1.37 -11.13 -20.99
N LEU A 525 -1.25 -11.00 -19.67
CA LEU A 525 -2.18 -11.64 -18.74
C LEU A 525 -3.61 -11.12 -18.91
N LEU A 526 -3.79 -9.80 -19.09
CA LEU A 526 -5.10 -9.20 -19.39
C LEU A 526 -5.69 -9.80 -20.68
N LYS A 527 -4.89 -9.93 -21.73
CA LYS A 527 -5.33 -10.57 -22.99
C LYS A 527 -5.83 -11.99 -22.78
N GLN A 528 -5.10 -12.79 -21.99
CA GLN A 528 -5.48 -14.17 -21.66
C GLN A 528 -6.82 -14.23 -20.90
N HIS A 529 -7.20 -13.15 -20.22
CA HIS A 529 -8.45 -13.02 -19.45
C HIS A 529 -9.54 -12.24 -20.20
N GLY A 530 -9.42 -12.09 -21.53
CA GLY A 530 -10.49 -11.56 -22.38
C GLY A 530 -10.53 -10.03 -22.48
N PHE A 531 -9.49 -9.31 -22.04
CA PHE A 531 -9.40 -7.87 -22.26
C PHE A 531 -9.06 -7.54 -23.71
N SER A 532 -9.63 -6.44 -24.19
CA SER A 532 -9.46 -5.89 -25.54
C SER A 532 -8.43 -4.75 -25.59
N GLY A 533 -8.05 -4.17 -24.45
CA GLY A 533 -7.08 -3.08 -24.35
C GLY A 533 -6.75 -2.71 -22.92
N ALA A 534 -5.77 -1.82 -22.74
CA ALA A 534 -5.33 -1.37 -21.42
C ALA A 534 -4.97 0.11 -21.42
N VAL A 535 -5.56 0.89 -20.53
CA VAL A 535 -5.09 2.22 -20.16
C VAL A 535 -4.01 2.05 -19.09
N VAL A 536 -2.78 2.43 -19.42
CA VAL A 536 -1.62 2.22 -18.54
C VAL A 536 -1.65 3.18 -17.35
N SER A 537 -0.83 2.88 -16.33
CA SER A 537 -0.72 3.77 -15.16
C SER A 537 -0.30 5.19 -15.58
N PRO A 538 -0.94 6.24 -15.05
CA PRO A 538 -0.54 7.61 -15.35
C PRO A 538 0.72 8.04 -14.58
N GLU A 539 1.23 7.22 -13.65
CA GLU A 539 2.49 7.46 -12.95
C GLU A 539 3.74 7.20 -13.79
N LEU A 540 3.62 6.58 -14.97
CA LEU A 540 4.76 6.10 -15.73
C LEU A 540 5.65 7.25 -16.22
N ASP A 541 6.96 7.04 -16.13
CA ASP A 541 7.98 7.92 -16.71
C ASP A 541 8.06 7.76 -18.23
N GLN A 542 8.70 8.74 -18.90
CA GLN A 542 8.83 8.73 -20.36
C GLN A 542 9.51 7.44 -20.87
N GLU A 543 10.56 6.97 -20.20
CA GLU A 543 11.29 5.76 -20.60
C GLU A 543 10.34 4.55 -20.67
N THR A 544 9.52 4.35 -19.62
CA THR A 544 8.59 3.23 -19.55
C THR A 544 7.46 3.38 -20.57
N LEU A 545 6.91 4.59 -20.73
CA LEU A 545 5.86 4.87 -21.73
C LEU A 545 6.35 4.55 -23.16
N MET A 546 7.60 4.88 -23.49
CA MET A 546 8.14 4.62 -24.83
C MET A 546 8.49 3.14 -25.06
N ALA A 547 8.84 2.39 -24.00
CA ALA A 547 9.21 0.98 -24.10
C ALA A 547 7.99 0.03 -24.25
N LEU A 548 6.86 0.38 -23.65
CA LEU A 548 5.68 -0.49 -23.53
C LEU A 548 5.03 -0.90 -24.86
N PRO A 549 4.67 0.01 -25.78
CA PRO A 549 3.84 -0.35 -26.93
C PRO A 549 4.50 -1.36 -27.87
N GLY A 550 5.83 -1.34 -28.02
CA GLY A 550 6.56 -2.27 -28.90
C GLY A 550 6.56 -3.73 -28.43
N ARG A 551 6.08 -3.99 -27.20
CA ARG A 551 6.02 -5.31 -26.57
C ARG A 551 4.60 -5.71 -26.17
N SER A 552 3.64 -4.79 -26.31
CA SER A 552 2.25 -5.03 -25.94
C SER A 552 1.52 -5.85 -27.00
N GLU A 553 0.77 -6.87 -26.58
CA GLU A 553 -0.12 -7.62 -27.46
C GLU A 553 -1.54 -7.03 -27.55
N LEU A 554 -1.86 -6.06 -26.69
CA LEU A 554 -3.11 -5.32 -26.71
C LEU A 554 -2.91 -3.85 -27.09
N PRO A 555 -3.91 -3.19 -27.70
CA PRO A 555 -3.97 -1.74 -27.79
C PRO A 555 -3.76 -1.09 -26.43
N LEU A 556 -2.92 -0.06 -26.40
CA LEU A 556 -2.62 0.70 -25.19
C LEU A 556 -3.27 2.08 -25.25
N GLY A 557 -3.76 2.52 -24.09
CA GLY A 557 -4.24 3.86 -23.86
C GLY A 557 -3.53 4.57 -22.73
N LEU A 558 -3.72 5.89 -22.64
CA LEU A 558 -3.16 6.74 -21.60
C LEU A 558 -4.15 7.83 -21.23
N VAL A 559 -4.22 8.20 -19.95
CA VAL A 559 -4.81 9.48 -19.54
C VAL A 559 -3.87 10.59 -19.96
N ILE A 560 -4.25 11.37 -20.97
CA ILE A 560 -3.39 12.41 -21.54
C ILE A 560 -3.67 13.78 -20.93
N TYR A 561 -4.88 13.99 -20.39
CA TYR A 561 -5.28 15.24 -19.75
C TYR A 561 -6.29 14.97 -18.65
N GLY A 562 -6.23 15.72 -17.54
CA GLY A 562 -7.32 15.78 -16.57
C GLY A 562 -6.90 15.89 -15.11
N ASN A 563 -7.88 16.12 -14.24
CA ASN A 563 -7.67 16.18 -12.79
C ASN A 563 -7.58 14.76 -12.23
N TRP A 564 -6.36 14.27 -12.02
CA TRP A 564 -6.12 12.96 -11.42
C TRP A 564 -6.15 13.04 -9.89
N PRO A 565 -6.81 12.10 -9.17
CA PRO A 565 -6.84 12.14 -7.72
C PRO A 565 -5.46 11.78 -7.11
N LEU A 566 -5.00 12.57 -6.15
CA LEU A 566 -3.85 12.28 -5.28
C LEU A 566 -4.07 11.00 -4.47
N GLY A 567 -5.32 10.72 -4.11
CA GLY A 567 -5.70 9.48 -3.49
C GLY A 567 -7.21 9.36 -3.29
N ILE A 568 -7.63 8.16 -2.94
CA ILE A 568 -9.03 7.82 -2.62
C ILE A 568 -9.08 7.35 -1.17
N SER A 569 -10.02 7.84 -0.38
CA SER A 569 -10.17 7.51 1.05
C SER A 569 -11.63 7.15 1.37
N ARG A 570 -11.85 6.31 2.39
CA ARG A 570 -13.19 6.05 2.95
C ARG A 570 -13.58 7.03 4.06
N ILE A 571 -12.62 7.83 4.53
CA ILE A 571 -12.76 8.79 5.62
C ILE A 571 -12.28 10.18 5.27
N MET A 572 -12.77 11.14 6.03
CA MET A 572 -12.38 12.54 6.00
C MET A 572 -12.29 13.07 7.44
N SER A 573 -11.41 14.03 7.67
CA SER A 573 -11.37 14.77 8.94
C SER A 573 -12.66 15.59 9.09
N LYS A 574 -13.20 15.67 10.31
CA LYS A 574 -14.35 16.53 10.64
C LYS A 574 -14.03 18.03 10.51
N ASP A 575 -12.76 18.39 10.54
CA ASP A 575 -12.28 19.76 10.42
C ASP A 575 -12.18 20.23 8.96
N LEU A 576 -12.45 19.34 7.99
CA LEU A 576 -12.43 19.64 6.57
C LEU A 576 -13.84 19.61 5.96
N ASP A 577 -14.08 20.54 5.04
CA ASP A 577 -15.23 20.52 4.15
C ASP A 577 -14.84 19.93 2.81
N THR A 578 -15.76 19.17 2.22
CA THR A 578 -15.70 18.83 0.80
C THR A 578 -15.87 20.08 -0.06
N ASP A 579 -15.35 20.00 -1.28
CA ASP A 579 -15.51 20.99 -2.34
C ASP A 579 -14.95 22.38 -1.99
N LYS A 580 -14.03 22.42 -1.01
CA LYS A 580 -13.24 23.61 -0.65
C LYS A 580 -11.76 23.30 -0.75
N ALA A 581 -10.99 24.32 -1.15
CA ALA A 581 -9.55 24.23 -1.23
C ALA A 581 -8.91 24.10 0.17
N PHE A 582 -7.84 23.34 0.27
CA PHE A 582 -6.93 23.28 1.40
C PHE A 582 -5.49 23.35 0.90
N THR A 583 -4.58 23.89 1.72
CA THR A 583 -3.21 24.20 1.29
C THR A 583 -2.19 23.53 2.21
N SER A 584 -1.12 23.03 1.62
CA SER A 584 0.03 22.43 2.31
C SER A 584 1.04 23.49 2.76
N PRO A 585 2.02 23.15 3.62
CA PRO A 585 3.11 24.06 4.00
C PRO A 585 4.05 24.40 2.85
N LYS A 586 3.94 23.68 1.73
CA LYS A 586 4.73 23.90 0.50
C LYS A 586 3.98 24.71 -0.56
N GLY A 587 2.81 25.25 -0.22
CA GLY A 587 1.97 26.00 -1.16
C GLY A 587 1.25 25.14 -2.20
N GLU A 588 1.28 23.81 -2.08
CA GLU A 588 0.46 22.88 -2.86
C GLU A 588 -0.99 23.02 -2.40
N THR A 589 -1.95 23.18 -3.32
CA THR A 589 -3.38 23.32 -3.01
C THR A 589 -4.16 22.16 -3.63
N ALA A 590 -5.16 21.66 -2.91
CA ALA A 590 -6.00 20.56 -3.32
C ALA A 590 -7.43 20.75 -2.78
N TRP A 591 -8.39 19.94 -3.23
CA TRP A 591 -9.73 19.85 -2.67
C TRP A 591 -10.16 18.40 -2.51
N ILE A 592 -11.24 18.17 -1.76
CA ILE A 592 -11.82 16.84 -1.55
C ILE A 592 -13.21 16.83 -2.16
N SER A 593 -13.52 15.90 -3.05
CA SER A 593 -14.89 15.67 -3.52
C SER A 593 -15.37 14.28 -3.09
N LYS A 594 -16.64 14.20 -2.70
CA LYS A 594 -17.26 12.92 -2.32
C LYS A 594 -17.96 12.31 -3.53
N HIS A 595 -17.56 11.09 -3.88
CA HIS A 595 -18.22 10.29 -4.92
C HIS A 595 -18.54 8.91 -4.35
N SER A 596 -19.80 8.49 -4.42
CA SER A 596 -20.27 7.26 -3.76
C SER A 596 -19.95 7.32 -2.24
N HIS A 597 -19.34 6.27 -1.69
CA HIS A 597 -18.88 6.17 -0.31
C HIS A 597 -17.44 6.66 -0.11
N ASN A 598 -16.80 7.20 -1.15
CA ASN A 598 -15.38 7.54 -1.15
C ASN A 598 -15.14 9.06 -1.26
N TYR A 599 -14.04 9.49 -0.68
CA TYR A 599 -13.48 10.84 -0.76
C TYR A 599 -12.28 10.83 -1.72
N TYR A 600 -12.35 11.66 -2.75
CA TYR A 600 -11.30 11.81 -3.75
C TYR A 600 -10.59 13.14 -3.51
N ILE A 601 -9.26 13.09 -3.42
CA ILE A 601 -8.44 14.27 -3.18
C ILE A 601 -7.85 14.71 -4.51
N PHE A 602 -8.20 15.88 -5.01
CA PHE A 602 -7.73 16.38 -6.30
C PHE A 602 -6.77 17.55 -6.13
N PRO A 603 -5.64 17.58 -6.85
CA PRO A 603 -4.73 18.72 -6.87
C PRO A 603 -5.31 19.85 -7.72
N ASN A 604 -4.97 21.10 -7.40
CA ASN A 604 -5.40 22.25 -8.19
C ASN A 604 -4.60 22.49 -9.47
N TRP A 605 -4.03 21.45 -10.09
CA TRP A 605 -3.48 21.49 -11.44
C TRP A 605 -3.72 20.15 -12.12
N PRO A 606 -4.06 20.13 -13.42
CA PRO A 606 -4.33 18.88 -14.12
C PRO A 606 -3.04 18.15 -14.51
N LEU A 607 -3.16 16.86 -14.80
CA LEU A 607 -2.24 16.15 -15.68
C LEU A 607 -2.44 16.72 -17.09
N ASP A 608 -1.35 16.99 -17.80
CA ASP A 608 -1.39 17.47 -19.18
C ASP A 608 -0.14 16.99 -19.95
N LEU A 609 -0.37 15.99 -20.80
CA LEU A 609 0.58 15.42 -21.76
C LEU A 609 0.09 15.63 -23.20
N THR A 610 -0.85 16.55 -23.44
CA THR A 610 -1.44 16.77 -24.78
C THR A 610 -0.38 17.14 -25.81
N ALA A 611 0.60 17.96 -25.43
CA ALA A 611 1.77 18.29 -26.25
C ALA A 611 2.66 17.08 -26.59
N LYS A 612 2.48 15.94 -25.92
CA LYS A 612 3.20 14.67 -26.15
C LYS A 612 2.38 13.65 -26.94
N LYS A 613 1.17 14.01 -27.38
CA LYS A 613 0.28 13.09 -28.11
C LYS A 613 0.92 12.51 -29.37
N GLU A 614 1.62 13.33 -30.15
CA GLU A 614 2.24 12.88 -31.40
C GLU A 614 3.35 11.84 -31.13
N ILE A 615 4.22 12.11 -30.16
CA ILE A 615 5.29 11.17 -29.78
C ILE A 615 4.71 9.87 -29.19
N LEU A 616 3.65 9.95 -28.38
CA LEU A 616 2.95 8.79 -27.82
C LEU A 616 2.25 7.96 -28.91
N THR A 617 1.64 8.63 -29.88
CA THR A 617 1.05 7.97 -31.05
C THR A 617 2.12 7.22 -31.85
N LYS A 618 3.26 7.87 -32.14
CA LYS A 618 4.39 7.26 -32.84
C LYS A 618 4.98 6.07 -32.09
N ALA A 619 4.98 6.13 -30.75
CA ALA A 619 5.38 5.03 -29.89
C ALA A 619 4.45 3.82 -30.05
N GLY A 620 3.13 4.06 -30.16
CA GLY A 620 2.12 3.04 -30.43
C GLY A 620 0.88 3.09 -29.53
N PHE A 621 0.70 4.16 -28.75
CA PHE A 621 -0.57 4.37 -28.04
C PHE A 621 -1.68 4.72 -29.02
N SER A 622 -2.87 4.15 -28.80
CA SER A 622 -4.01 4.28 -29.70
C SER A 622 -5.28 4.80 -29.02
N LEU A 623 -5.29 4.95 -27.69
CA LEU A 623 -6.43 5.51 -26.95
C LEU A 623 -5.95 6.63 -26.02
N PHE A 624 -6.48 7.84 -26.20
CA PHE A 624 -6.16 8.99 -25.36
C PHE A 624 -7.38 9.39 -24.55
N VAL A 625 -7.25 9.33 -23.22
CA VAL A 625 -8.34 9.63 -22.29
C VAL A 625 -8.15 11.02 -21.72
N HIS A 626 -9.20 11.83 -21.83
CA HIS A 626 -9.30 13.13 -21.19
C HIS A 626 -10.27 13.00 -20.02
N MET A 627 -9.81 13.24 -18.80
CA MET A 627 -10.59 13.12 -17.58
C MET A 627 -11.10 14.49 -17.13
N GLN A 628 -12.41 14.69 -17.19
CA GLN A 628 -13.05 15.90 -16.74
C GLN A 628 -13.72 15.66 -15.39
N GLU A 629 -13.06 16.14 -14.34
CA GLU A 629 -13.63 16.16 -12.99
C GLU A 629 -14.20 17.55 -12.69
N PRO A 630 -15.40 17.65 -12.09
CA PRO A 630 -15.99 18.93 -11.71
C PRO A 630 -15.07 19.71 -10.76
N ILE A 631 -14.74 20.95 -11.13
CA ILE A 631 -13.98 21.86 -10.27
C ILE A 631 -14.98 22.62 -9.38
N PRO A 632 -14.88 22.52 -8.05
CA PRO A 632 -15.76 23.26 -7.15
C PRO A 632 -15.67 24.77 -7.31
N LYS A 633 -16.76 25.48 -6.98
CA LYS A 633 -16.76 26.94 -6.92
C LYS A 633 -15.73 27.42 -5.90
N GLY A 634 -14.87 28.37 -6.31
CA GLY A 634 -13.81 28.93 -5.47
C GLY A 634 -12.50 28.15 -5.47
N VAL A 635 -12.43 26.98 -6.15
CA VAL A 635 -11.16 26.31 -6.43
C VAL A 635 -10.56 26.90 -7.70
N HIS A 636 -9.39 27.52 -7.57
CA HIS A 636 -8.64 28.06 -8.70
C HIS A 636 -7.57 27.07 -9.17
N MET A 637 -7.64 26.70 -10.45
CA MET A 637 -6.63 25.85 -11.08
C MET A 637 -5.37 26.69 -11.37
N LYS A 638 -4.21 26.17 -10.98
CA LYS A 638 -2.91 26.77 -11.29
C LYS A 638 -2.60 26.56 -12.76
N ASP A 639 -2.15 27.64 -13.41
CA ASP A 639 -1.52 27.57 -14.72
C ASP A 639 -0.08 27.09 -14.55
N ARG A 640 0.13 25.78 -14.68
CA ARG A 640 1.44 25.14 -14.61
C ARG A 640 1.49 23.89 -15.47
N PRO A 641 2.69 23.47 -15.93
CA PRO A 641 2.82 22.22 -16.66
C PRO A 641 2.37 21.02 -15.82
N GLY A 642 1.42 20.26 -16.37
CA GLY A 642 0.87 19.03 -15.80
C GLY A 642 1.66 17.78 -16.15
N LEU A 643 2.99 17.84 -16.27
CA LEU A 643 3.79 16.74 -16.86
C LEU A 643 3.92 15.50 -15.96
N TRP A 644 3.51 15.60 -14.69
CA TRP A 644 3.68 14.57 -13.65
C TRP A 644 5.10 13.95 -13.68
N ASN A 645 5.22 12.67 -14.06
CA ASN A 645 6.49 11.94 -14.09
C ASN A 645 7.19 11.93 -15.46
N TRP A 646 6.67 12.62 -16.48
CA TRP A 646 7.27 12.61 -17.82
C TRP A 646 8.76 13.01 -17.81
N ASN A 647 9.11 14.06 -17.08
CA ASN A 647 10.49 14.55 -16.92
C ASN A 647 11.20 13.99 -15.67
N LEU A 648 10.54 13.12 -14.90
CA LEU A 648 11.09 12.52 -13.69
C LEU A 648 11.35 11.03 -13.91
N LYS A 649 12.08 10.41 -12.98
CA LYS A 649 12.11 8.95 -12.90
C LYS A 649 11.00 8.50 -11.97
N LEU A 650 10.25 7.48 -12.38
CA LEU A 650 9.34 6.80 -11.47
C LEU A 650 10.19 5.94 -10.52
N LEU A 651 10.29 6.39 -9.27
CA LEU A 651 11.12 5.78 -8.22
C LEU A 651 10.33 4.73 -7.44
#